data_AF-A0A915ZI56-F1
#
_entry.id   AF-A0A915ZI56-F1
#
_cell.length_a   1.000
_cell.length_b   1.000
_cell.length_c   1.000
_cell.angle_alpha   90.00
_cell.angle_beta   90.00
_cell.angle_gamma   90.00
#
_symmetry.space_group_name_H-M   'P 1'
#
loop_
_entity.id
_entity.type
_entity.pdbx_description
1 polymer ?
#
loop_
_entity_poly.entity_id
_entity_poly.type
_entity_poly.pdbx_seq_one_letter_code
_entity_poly.pdbx_strand_id
1 'polypeptide(L)'
;MGEQSCGKSFMLNHLVGTTFDVPATVCKRCTEGVWMSLVNTKECIYVALDFEGLRSFEGTSQEDMFLTLFNTVVSNLVLYNKNKYTINRDAKMFQNLQAGVKLFESDPKARLCIIIKDVPKADKDGIINELQLKLEKLIAEEGIDNFITKMYGDELNIMALPVFHDVAWFEGLSKIKMLLDKKETKYDNAKTFLQNTKVIMAKLKICDWSSLNENLIHIRVATLKRLLPIAVSYGIEQKDPVIIPLVNHDSEEPIYGPIDFLNDGNPIKLFPDINDDQVNHFCGKEHQCRELCEEDGICNVVTEPKKQEETYKGRVEGTVITYTKYIQLSEKLKCNKKIPPNEFEHTGKHTHNEDHYCDKKCQFCEYYCTLPYGHPHFHDTRHGINMTQTEFTGDEFVYAGVGDQKTFVLCNLFCKDLGRHRHIDYCQNDENCELSRDMQHINVKVSPNPDKPKDFISHKLFWERTGFKDPHTCQEQQEFTKCDHQCPDKKHKSRSSFCELQLFHAPISKPPNDYGYVSSDGHYFNCEKPNTPFHIIFVLDYSSSMTKQDIKPIQDFPIYNDLTKKHNNRIGAVYQAVYLFMNARRNSTMTDNISLILFNHKTIVPFEYQDLTNLKDLLNSMLQYEACGLINFDSAIQKAGVLIETHFDPTKVNVIIFLSDRECGTPTNQLNAICKQNKEKGSPLYLYTCDIVKRLETIEI
;
A
#
# COMPACT_ATOMS: atom_id res chain seq x y z
N MET A 1 4.59 -31.40 6.77
CA MET A 1 4.05 -30.26 7.53
C MET A 1 5.17 -29.31 7.94
N GLY A 2 4.89 -28.05 8.29
CA GLY A 2 5.90 -27.08 8.75
C GLY A 2 5.64 -25.67 8.25
N GLU A 3 6.57 -24.75 8.47
CA GLU A 3 6.48 -23.36 8.01
C GLU A 3 6.30 -23.26 6.48
N GLN A 4 5.78 -22.11 6.03
CA GLN A 4 5.66 -21.80 4.61
C GLN A 4 7.06 -21.71 3.95
N SER A 5 7.16 -22.15 2.70
CA SER A 5 8.40 -22.12 1.91
C SER A 5 9.60 -22.91 2.48
N CYS A 6 9.37 -23.92 3.33
CA CYS A 6 10.42 -24.82 3.84
C CYS A 6 10.75 -26.03 2.95
N GLY A 7 10.38 -26.01 1.66
CA GLY A 7 10.70 -27.09 0.72
C GLY A 7 9.96 -28.42 1.00
N LYS A 8 8.76 -28.36 1.58
CA LYS A 8 7.96 -29.55 1.97
C LYS A 8 7.62 -30.44 0.76
N SER A 9 7.00 -29.83 -0.26
CA SER A 9 6.59 -30.48 -1.51
C SER A 9 7.79 -31.08 -2.24
N PHE A 10 8.90 -30.34 -2.32
CA PHE A 10 10.16 -30.81 -2.90
C PHE A 10 10.70 -32.05 -2.19
N MET A 11 10.69 -32.04 -0.85
CA MET A 11 11.18 -33.18 -0.06
C MET A 11 10.31 -34.41 -0.24
N LEU A 12 8.98 -34.27 -0.27
CA LEU A 12 8.06 -35.37 -0.54
C LEU A 12 8.29 -35.98 -1.93
N ASN A 13 8.47 -35.12 -2.94
CA ASN A 13 8.78 -35.56 -4.30
C ASN A 13 10.03 -36.43 -4.36
N HIS A 14 11.08 -36.09 -3.61
CA HIS A 14 12.33 -36.88 -3.58
C HIS A 14 12.27 -38.10 -2.66
N LEU A 15 11.43 -38.07 -1.61
CA LEU A 15 11.36 -39.16 -0.63
C LEU A 15 10.60 -40.38 -1.16
N VAL A 16 9.44 -40.13 -1.80
CA VAL A 16 8.53 -41.18 -2.25
C VAL A 16 8.22 -41.12 -3.75
N GLY A 17 8.73 -40.13 -4.49
CA GLY A 17 8.54 -40.04 -5.94
C GLY A 17 7.24 -39.36 -6.38
N THR A 18 6.74 -38.40 -5.60
CA THR A 18 5.53 -37.62 -5.96
C THR A 18 5.85 -36.46 -6.91
N THR A 19 4.81 -35.80 -7.41
CA THR A 19 4.91 -34.66 -8.33
C THR A 19 4.11 -33.44 -7.82
N PHE A 20 4.24 -33.12 -6.53
CA PHE A 20 3.66 -31.88 -6.00
C PHE A 20 4.35 -30.66 -6.59
N ASP A 21 3.59 -29.59 -6.83
CA ASP A 21 4.13 -28.36 -7.39
C ASP A 21 5.18 -27.73 -6.46
N VAL A 22 6.29 -27.29 -7.07
CA VAL A 22 7.38 -26.58 -6.38
C VAL A 22 7.55 -25.21 -7.03
N PRO A 23 7.50 -24.10 -6.27
CA PRO A 23 7.62 -22.77 -6.86
C PRO A 23 9.03 -22.51 -7.40
N ALA A 24 9.13 -21.84 -8.54
CA ALA A 24 10.39 -21.36 -9.09
C ALA A 24 11.04 -20.22 -8.27
N THR A 25 10.29 -19.58 -7.36
CA THR A 25 10.74 -18.44 -6.54
C THR A 25 10.30 -18.58 -5.08
N VAL A 26 11.17 -18.23 -4.13
CA VAL A 26 11.06 -18.49 -2.68
C VAL A 26 9.79 -17.92 -2.01
N CYS A 27 9.11 -16.94 -2.62
CA CYS A 27 8.01 -16.18 -2.01
C CYS A 27 6.59 -16.50 -2.53
N LYS A 28 6.38 -17.51 -3.39
CA LYS A 28 5.04 -17.89 -3.87
C LYS A 28 4.46 -19.05 -3.05
N ARG A 29 3.21 -18.93 -2.59
CA ARG A 29 2.46 -20.04 -1.96
C ARG A 29 2.13 -21.06 -3.06
N CYS A 30 2.44 -22.34 -2.83
CA CYS A 30 2.16 -23.41 -3.81
C CYS A 30 1.09 -24.41 -3.35
N THR A 31 0.89 -24.56 -2.05
CA THR A 31 -0.03 -25.57 -1.49
C THR A 31 -1.10 -24.86 -0.68
N GLU A 32 -2.33 -24.79 -1.19
CA GLU A 32 -3.55 -24.43 -0.43
C GLU A 32 -4.21 -25.71 0.09
N GLY A 33 -4.51 -25.77 1.39
CA GLY A 33 -5.13 -26.94 2.03
C GLY A 33 -4.20 -28.16 2.15
N VAL A 34 -4.74 -29.35 1.85
CA VAL A 34 -4.00 -30.62 1.91
C VAL A 34 -4.10 -31.31 0.56
N TRP A 35 -2.96 -31.55 -0.07
CA TRP A 35 -2.86 -32.29 -1.33
C TRP A 35 -2.46 -33.73 -1.05
N MET A 36 -3.09 -34.66 -1.76
CA MET A 36 -2.84 -36.09 -1.60
C MET A 36 -2.30 -36.67 -2.90
N SER A 37 -1.23 -37.46 -2.82
CA SER A 37 -0.67 -38.23 -3.92
C SER A 37 -0.46 -39.69 -3.49
N LEU A 38 -0.69 -40.62 -4.42
CA LEU A 38 -0.59 -42.06 -4.19
C LEU A 38 0.60 -42.61 -4.95
N VAL A 39 1.44 -43.38 -4.28
CA VAL A 39 2.57 -44.09 -4.89
C VAL A 39 2.44 -45.58 -4.61
N ASN A 40 2.17 -46.34 -5.66
CA ASN A 40 2.00 -47.79 -5.57
C ASN A 40 3.37 -48.48 -5.52
N THR A 41 3.58 -49.31 -4.50
CA THR A 41 4.73 -50.24 -4.45
C THR A 41 4.25 -51.68 -4.60
N LYS A 42 5.19 -52.64 -4.52
CA LYS A 42 4.84 -54.06 -4.56
C LYS A 42 4.18 -54.55 -3.28
N GLU A 43 4.43 -53.90 -2.14
CA GLU A 43 4.02 -54.38 -0.81
C GLU A 43 2.89 -53.52 -0.22
N CYS A 44 2.92 -52.20 -0.45
CA CYS A 44 1.92 -51.26 0.08
C CYS A 44 1.72 -50.03 -0.83
N ILE A 45 0.72 -49.21 -0.51
CA ILE A 45 0.50 -47.92 -1.15
C ILE A 45 0.99 -46.83 -0.21
N TYR A 46 1.96 -46.02 -0.65
CA TYR A 46 2.28 -44.80 0.07
C TYR A 46 1.25 -43.73 -0.24
N VAL A 47 0.67 -43.16 0.81
CA VAL A 47 -0.16 -41.96 0.72
C VAL A 47 0.66 -40.77 1.19
N ALA A 48 1.06 -39.91 0.26
CA ALA A 48 1.78 -38.70 0.56
C ALA A 48 0.80 -37.54 0.71
N LEU A 49 0.86 -36.85 1.85
CA LEU A 49 0.03 -35.69 2.14
C LEU A 49 0.93 -34.44 2.21
N ASP A 50 0.80 -33.54 1.24
CA ASP A 50 1.44 -32.23 1.27
C ASP A 50 0.50 -31.22 1.93
N PHE A 51 0.90 -30.78 3.11
CA PHE A 51 0.16 -29.82 3.91
C PHE A 51 0.64 -28.42 3.60
N GLU A 52 -0.32 -27.51 3.53
CA GLU A 52 -0.09 -26.06 3.57
C GLU A 52 0.87 -25.63 4.69
N GLY A 53 1.58 -24.53 4.43
CA GLY A 53 2.49 -23.94 5.42
C GLY A 53 1.74 -23.38 6.62
N LEU A 54 2.07 -23.89 7.81
CA LEU A 54 1.54 -23.39 9.07
C LEU A 54 2.00 -21.95 9.33
N ARG A 55 1.15 -21.17 10.02
CA ARG A 55 1.43 -19.76 10.39
C ARG A 55 1.74 -18.86 9.20
N SER A 56 1.12 -19.14 8.05
CA SER A 56 1.05 -18.17 6.96
C SER A 56 0.37 -16.89 7.48
N PHE A 57 0.67 -15.75 6.86
CA PHE A 57 0.05 -14.46 7.20
C PHE A 57 -1.49 -14.44 7.01
N GLU A 58 -2.06 -15.52 6.45
CA GLU A 58 -3.42 -15.64 5.92
C GLU A 58 -4.21 -16.79 6.60
N GLY A 59 -3.58 -17.63 7.41
CA GLY A 59 -4.23 -18.77 8.07
C GLY A 59 -4.65 -18.46 9.50
N THR A 60 -5.85 -18.88 9.90
CA THR A 60 -6.32 -18.71 11.28
C THR A 60 -5.66 -19.72 12.23
N SER A 61 -5.53 -19.36 13.51
CA SER A 61 -5.02 -20.30 14.54
C SER A 61 -5.85 -21.58 14.66
N GLN A 62 -7.13 -21.52 14.27
CA GLN A 62 -8.05 -22.66 14.24
C GLN A 62 -7.80 -23.58 13.03
N GLU A 63 -7.53 -23.04 11.85
CA GLU A 63 -7.18 -23.83 10.66
C GLU A 63 -5.84 -24.55 10.85
N ASP A 64 -4.83 -23.84 11.37
CA ASP A 64 -3.55 -24.43 11.73
C ASP A 64 -3.73 -25.59 12.73
N MET A 65 -4.64 -25.44 13.71
CA MET A 65 -4.99 -26.49 14.66
C MET A 65 -5.64 -27.69 13.96
N PHE A 66 -6.62 -27.47 13.07
CA PHE A 66 -7.29 -28.55 12.34
C PHE A 66 -6.34 -29.30 11.40
N LEU A 67 -5.47 -28.60 10.67
CA LEU A 67 -4.46 -29.21 9.81
C LEU A 67 -3.49 -30.06 10.63
N THR A 68 -3.08 -29.58 11.81
CA THR A 68 -2.21 -30.33 12.71
C THR A 68 -2.87 -31.60 13.20
N LEU A 69 -4.08 -31.49 13.75
CA LEU A 69 -4.84 -32.64 14.24
C LEU A 69 -5.08 -33.64 13.13
N PHE A 70 -5.56 -33.19 11.96
CA PHE A 70 -5.80 -34.06 10.80
C PHE A 70 -4.55 -34.83 10.39
N ASN A 71 -3.40 -34.14 10.26
CA ASN A 71 -2.14 -34.76 9.89
C ASN A 71 -1.72 -35.84 10.90
N THR A 72 -1.78 -35.52 12.19
CA THR A 72 -1.42 -36.45 13.26
C THR A 72 -2.33 -37.68 13.26
N VAL A 73 -3.63 -37.52 13.00
CA VAL A 73 -4.57 -38.65 13.00
C VAL A 73 -4.33 -39.58 11.81
N VAL A 74 -4.10 -39.03 10.62
CA VAL A 74 -4.09 -39.79 9.38
C VAL A 74 -2.71 -40.41 9.10
N SER A 75 -1.63 -39.72 9.44
CA SER A 75 -0.27 -40.11 9.06
C SER A 75 0.34 -41.20 9.95
N ASN A 76 1.23 -42.02 9.38
CA ASN A 76 2.13 -42.93 10.13
C ASN A 76 3.46 -42.25 10.49
N LEU A 77 3.91 -41.34 9.63
CA LEU A 77 5.13 -40.58 9.78
C LEU A 77 4.82 -39.12 9.44
N VAL A 78 5.05 -38.24 10.41
CA VAL A 78 4.90 -36.79 10.23
C VAL A 78 6.27 -36.18 10.09
N LEU A 79 6.54 -35.60 8.93
CA LEU A 79 7.74 -34.78 8.71
C LEU A 79 7.41 -33.32 9.00
N TYR A 80 8.07 -32.74 9.99
CA TYR A 80 7.88 -31.36 10.41
C TYR A 80 9.11 -30.51 10.07
N ASN A 81 9.03 -29.77 8.95
CA ASN A 81 10.15 -28.99 8.41
C ASN A 81 10.23 -27.60 9.05
N LYS A 82 11.42 -27.24 9.54
CA LYS A 82 11.71 -25.98 10.24
C LYS A 82 12.95 -25.29 9.69
N ASN A 83 12.94 -23.96 9.75
CA ASN A 83 14.14 -23.14 9.54
C ASN A 83 14.99 -23.09 10.82
N LYS A 84 16.32 -22.91 10.65
CA LYS A 84 17.28 -22.77 11.77
C LYS A 84 16.94 -21.62 12.74
N TYR A 85 16.29 -20.56 12.27
CA TYR A 85 16.11 -19.31 13.03
C TYR A 85 14.83 -19.24 13.89
N THR A 86 13.94 -20.24 13.85
CA THR A 86 12.57 -20.11 14.43
C THR A 86 12.28 -21.00 15.63
N ILE A 87 13.32 -21.58 16.25
CA ILE A 87 13.22 -22.53 17.38
C ILE A 87 12.39 -21.99 18.58
N ASN A 88 12.33 -20.66 18.77
CA ASN A 88 11.69 -20.04 19.93
C ASN A 88 10.16 -19.80 19.82
N ARG A 89 9.51 -20.08 18.68
CA ARG A 89 8.10 -19.69 18.45
C ARG A 89 7.06 -20.81 18.62
N ASP A 90 7.42 -22.05 18.87
CA ASP A 90 6.51 -23.20 18.70
C ASP A 90 5.81 -23.75 19.95
N ALA A 91 6.23 -23.33 21.14
CA ALA A 91 5.60 -23.76 22.40
C ALA A 91 4.07 -23.55 22.43
N LYS A 92 3.61 -22.42 21.87
CA LYS A 92 2.18 -22.05 21.86
C LYS A 92 1.32 -22.92 20.93
N MET A 93 1.92 -23.59 19.95
CA MET A 93 1.20 -24.48 19.03
C MET A 93 0.82 -25.79 19.72
N PHE A 94 1.73 -26.36 20.52
CA PHE A 94 1.50 -27.60 21.26
C PHE A 94 0.45 -27.43 22.37
N GLN A 95 0.45 -26.27 23.04
CA GLN A 95 -0.52 -25.93 24.09
C GLN A 95 -1.97 -25.88 23.57
N ASN A 96 -2.21 -25.35 22.37
CA ASN A 96 -3.57 -25.22 21.81
C ASN A 96 -4.19 -26.55 21.36
N LEU A 97 -3.40 -27.62 21.23
CA LEU A 97 -3.84 -28.91 20.70
C LEU A 97 -4.41 -29.86 21.76
N GLN A 98 -4.35 -29.47 23.04
CA GLN A 98 -4.79 -30.27 24.19
C GLN A 98 -6.28 -30.62 24.15
N ALA A 99 -7.14 -29.76 23.59
CA ALA A 99 -8.58 -30.05 23.42
C ALA A 99 -8.85 -31.19 22.43
N GLY A 100 -8.00 -31.33 21.41
CA GLY A 100 -8.15 -32.36 20.37
C GLY A 100 -7.87 -33.77 20.89
N VAL A 101 -7.08 -33.90 21.96
CA VAL A 101 -6.63 -35.17 22.55
C VAL A 101 -7.77 -36.16 22.88
N LYS A 102 -9.00 -35.68 23.09
CA LYS A 102 -10.18 -36.53 23.36
C LYS A 102 -10.74 -37.30 22.15
N LEU A 103 -10.42 -36.89 20.91
CA LEU A 103 -10.70 -37.67 19.69
C LEU A 103 -9.99 -39.05 19.71
N PHE A 104 -9.08 -39.26 20.66
CA PHE A 104 -8.08 -40.31 20.63
C PHE A 104 -8.23 -41.22 21.85
N GLU A 105 -8.72 -42.44 21.63
CA GLU A 105 -8.68 -43.52 22.61
C GLU A 105 -7.61 -44.53 22.17
N SER A 106 -6.61 -44.73 23.03
CA SER A 106 -5.47 -45.68 22.98
C SER A 106 -4.38 -45.51 21.89
N ASP A 107 -3.13 -45.59 22.38
CA ASP A 107 -1.76 -45.61 21.82
C ASP A 107 -1.32 -44.61 20.72
N PRO A 108 -0.06 -44.13 20.78
CA PRO A 108 0.48 -43.12 19.85
C PRO A 108 0.50 -43.62 18.41
N LYS A 109 -0.05 -42.82 17.49
CA LYS A 109 -0.46 -43.27 16.15
C LYS A 109 0.48 -42.85 15.01
N ALA A 110 1.50 -42.05 15.30
CA ALA A 110 2.40 -41.52 14.28
C ALA A 110 3.80 -41.27 14.85
N ARG A 111 4.82 -41.46 14.02
CA ARG A 111 6.19 -41.04 14.32
C ARG A 111 6.37 -39.58 13.95
N LEU A 112 6.88 -38.74 14.86
CA LEU A 112 7.21 -37.34 14.54
C LEU A 112 8.70 -37.22 14.19
N CYS A 113 8.99 -36.73 13.00
CA CYS A 113 10.35 -36.37 12.63
C CYS A 113 10.47 -34.87 12.39
N ILE A 114 11.18 -34.19 13.30
CA ILE A 114 11.44 -32.76 13.19
C ILE A 114 12.71 -32.57 12.37
N ILE A 115 12.57 -31.89 11.23
CA ILE A 115 13.64 -31.68 10.26
C ILE A 115 14.04 -30.21 10.28
N ILE A 116 15.29 -29.93 10.64
CA ILE A 116 15.87 -28.59 10.57
C ILE A 116 16.69 -28.52 9.29
N LYS A 117 16.27 -27.68 8.35
CA LYS A 117 16.95 -27.55 7.05
C LYS A 117 18.11 -26.56 7.08
N ASP A 118 18.96 -26.66 6.06
CA ASP A 118 20.06 -25.74 5.78
C ASP A 118 21.05 -25.59 6.94
N VAL A 119 21.35 -26.70 7.63
CA VAL A 119 22.24 -26.72 8.80
C VAL A 119 23.69 -26.96 8.35
N PRO A 120 24.63 -26.02 8.63
CA PRO A 120 26.04 -26.25 8.40
C PRO A 120 26.56 -27.42 9.24
N LYS A 121 27.50 -28.22 8.70
CA LYS A 121 28.04 -29.41 9.39
C LYS A 121 28.59 -29.10 10.80
N ALA A 122 29.20 -27.92 10.98
CA ALA A 122 29.76 -27.48 12.26
C ALA A 122 28.69 -27.23 13.35
N ASP A 123 27.46 -26.87 12.96
CA ASP A 123 26.42 -26.47 13.91
C ASP A 123 25.44 -27.61 14.23
N LYS A 124 25.59 -28.75 13.55
CA LYS A 124 24.62 -29.86 13.55
C LYS A 124 24.27 -30.33 14.96
N ASP A 125 25.28 -30.71 15.74
CA ASP A 125 25.06 -31.31 17.05
C ASP A 125 24.57 -30.28 18.07
N GLY A 126 25.07 -29.04 17.98
CA GLY A 126 24.64 -27.93 18.84
C GLY A 126 23.15 -27.63 18.70
N ILE A 127 22.65 -27.53 17.46
CA ILE A 127 21.24 -27.23 17.19
C ILE A 127 20.33 -28.39 17.62
N ILE A 128 20.73 -29.63 17.35
CA ILE A 128 19.95 -30.82 17.75
C ILE A 128 19.81 -30.83 19.29
N ASN A 129 20.91 -30.66 20.01
CA ASN A 129 20.92 -30.66 21.47
C ASN A 129 20.07 -29.52 22.05
N GLU A 130 20.14 -28.31 21.46
CA GLU A 130 19.34 -27.18 21.91
C GLU A 130 17.83 -27.43 21.74
N LEU A 131 17.41 -27.96 20.58
CA LEU A 131 16.00 -28.24 20.33
C LEU A 131 15.50 -29.39 21.21
N GLN A 132 16.32 -30.41 21.44
CA GLN A 132 15.99 -31.53 22.30
C GLN A 132 15.73 -31.07 23.74
N LEU A 133 16.64 -30.29 24.32
CA LEU A 133 16.48 -29.72 25.68
C LEU A 133 15.21 -28.87 25.80
N LYS A 134 14.85 -28.11 24.76
CA LYS A 134 13.63 -27.30 24.74
C LYS A 134 12.36 -28.16 24.70
N LEU A 135 12.36 -29.23 23.91
CA LEU A 135 11.23 -30.16 23.84
C LEU A 135 11.04 -30.91 25.15
N GLU A 136 12.13 -31.40 25.75
CA GLU A 136 12.11 -32.04 27.07
C GLU A 136 11.54 -31.11 28.14
N LYS A 137 11.92 -29.82 28.11
CA LYS A 137 11.37 -28.81 29.01
C LYS A 137 9.86 -28.60 28.80
N LEU A 138 9.39 -28.50 27.55
CA LEU A 138 7.95 -28.34 27.25
C LEU A 138 7.13 -29.55 27.69
N ILE A 139 7.64 -30.76 27.43
CA ILE A 139 7.01 -32.02 27.86
C ILE A 139 6.94 -32.07 29.40
N ALA A 140 7.99 -31.64 30.10
CA ALA A 140 8.01 -31.58 31.56
C ALA A 140 7.04 -30.53 32.14
N GLU A 141 6.90 -29.36 31.49
CA GLU A 141 5.97 -28.30 31.92
C GLU A 141 4.48 -28.68 31.73
N GLU A 142 4.13 -29.40 30.66
CA GLU A 142 2.75 -29.79 30.35
C GLU A 142 2.29 -31.11 31.03
N GLY A 143 3.21 -31.87 31.62
CA GLY A 143 2.92 -33.11 32.36
C GLY A 143 2.81 -34.38 31.49
N ILE A 144 2.47 -35.51 32.12
CA ILE A 144 2.47 -36.86 31.50
C ILE A 144 1.45 -36.98 30.35
N ASP A 145 0.40 -36.16 30.38
CA ASP A 145 -0.74 -36.24 29.46
C ASP A 145 -0.64 -35.28 28.26
N ASN A 146 0.56 -34.76 27.98
CA ASN A 146 0.75 -33.75 26.95
C ASN A 146 0.53 -34.28 25.52
N PHE A 147 0.16 -33.38 24.60
CA PHE A 147 -0.15 -33.71 23.21
C PHE A 147 0.96 -34.50 22.51
N ILE A 148 2.24 -34.15 22.73
CA ILE A 148 3.36 -34.79 22.03
C ILE A 148 3.48 -36.25 22.48
N THR A 149 3.52 -36.48 23.79
CA THR A 149 3.62 -37.83 24.35
C THR A 149 2.41 -38.69 23.98
N LYS A 150 1.19 -38.13 23.99
CA LYS A 150 0.00 -38.89 23.59
C LYS A 150 -0.09 -39.23 22.10
N MET A 151 0.36 -38.33 21.23
CA MET A 151 0.22 -38.51 19.79
C MET A 151 1.37 -39.29 19.17
N TYR A 152 2.58 -39.01 19.63
CA TYR A 152 3.82 -39.48 19.03
C TYR A 152 4.59 -40.44 19.93
N GLY A 153 4.21 -40.57 21.21
CA GLY A 153 4.89 -41.45 22.17
C GLY A 153 6.35 -41.09 22.33
N ASP A 154 7.19 -42.13 22.47
CA ASP A 154 8.66 -42.01 22.49
C ASP A 154 9.27 -41.95 21.07
N GLU A 155 8.46 -41.92 20.01
CA GLU A 155 8.93 -41.94 18.62
C GLU A 155 9.18 -40.55 18.04
N LEU A 156 9.74 -39.62 18.82
CA LEU A 156 10.17 -38.32 18.32
C LEU A 156 11.63 -38.40 17.85
N ASN A 157 11.90 -38.01 16.60
CA ASN A 157 13.26 -37.95 16.05
C ASN A 157 13.58 -36.55 15.52
N ILE A 158 14.72 -35.99 15.92
CA ILE A 158 15.20 -34.68 15.45
C ILE A 158 16.34 -34.92 14.47
N MET A 159 16.25 -34.34 13.28
CA MET A 159 17.31 -34.42 12.27
C MET A 159 17.64 -33.03 11.73
N ALA A 160 18.94 -32.73 11.70
CA ALA A 160 19.47 -31.58 10.99
C ALA A 160 19.93 -32.04 9.60
N LEU A 161 19.28 -31.52 8.55
CA LEU A 161 19.68 -31.76 7.17
C LEU A 161 20.71 -30.70 6.72
N PRO A 162 21.76 -31.11 6.00
CA PRO A 162 22.74 -30.20 5.40
C PRO A 162 22.12 -29.15 4.46
N VAL A 163 22.94 -28.20 4.01
CA VAL A 163 22.54 -27.22 2.99
C VAL A 163 22.09 -27.91 1.71
N PHE A 164 20.97 -27.43 1.15
CA PHE A 164 20.46 -27.88 -0.13
C PHE A 164 21.57 -27.85 -1.21
N HIS A 165 21.70 -28.93 -1.98
CA HIS A 165 22.80 -29.26 -2.91
C HIS A 165 24.02 -30.03 -2.36
N ASP A 166 24.16 -30.25 -1.05
CA ASP A 166 25.15 -31.22 -0.53
C ASP A 166 24.65 -32.65 -0.79
N VAL A 167 25.52 -33.56 -1.25
CA VAL A 167 25.23 -34.99 -1.40
C VAL A 167 24.74 -35.60 -0.09
N ALA A 168 25.26 -35.11 1.04
CA ALA A 168 24.84 -35.51 2.38
C ALA A 168 23.36 -35.20 2.67
N TRP A 169 22.73 -34.28 1.93
CA TRP A 169 21.29 -34.03 2.02
C TRP A 169 20.48 -35.22 1.53
N PHE A 170 20.86 -35.81 0.38
CA PHE A 170 20.21 -37.00 -0.18
C PHE A 170 20.45 -38.24 0.68
N GLU A 171 21.63 -38.36 1.30
CA GLU A 171 21.88 -39.41 2.30
C GLU A 171 20.96 -39.27 3.52
N GLY A 172 20.67 -38.03 3.94
CA GLY A 172 19.69 -37.73 4.98
C GLY A 172 18.27 -38.17 4.60
N LEU A 173 17.84 -37.91 3.37
CA LEU A 173 16.56 -38.42 2.86
C LEU A 173 16.51 -39.95 2.83
N SER A 174 17.61 -40.60 2.42
CA SER A 174 17.67 -42.07 2.42
C SER A 174 17.45 -42.64 3.82
N LYS A 175 17.95 -41.97 4.87
CA LYS A 175 17.68 -42.38 6.27
C LYS A 175 16.21 -42.22 6.63
N ILE A 176 15.55 -41.15 6.19
CA ILE A 176 14.09 -40.98 6.37
C ILE A 176 13.34 -42.10 5.67
N LYS A 177 13.71 -42.42 4.42
CA LYS A 177 13.08 -43.50 3.65
C LYS A 177 13.20 -44.84 4.36
N MET A 178 14.39 -45.16 4.90
CA MET A 178 14.57 -46.36 5.71
C MET A 178 13.70 -46.38 6.97
N LEU A 179 13.42 -45.23 7.60
CA LEU A 179 12.49 -45.16 8.74
C LEU A 179 11.05 -45.39 8.32
N LEU A 180 10.65 -44.88 7.14
CA LEU A 180 9.33 -45.09 6.57
C LEU A 180 9.10 -46.56 6.18
N ASP A 181 10.10 -47.20 5.56
CA ASP A 181 9.98 -48.56 5.02
C ASP A 181 9.93 -49.63 6.10
N LYS A 182 10.46 -49.34 7.29
CA LYS A 182 10.38 -50.23 8.44
C LYS A 182 9.04 -50.19 9.17
N LYS A 183 8.13 -49.29 8.79
CA LYS A 183 6.85 -49.10 9.49
C LYS A 183 5.79 -50.01 8.90
N GLU A 184 5.02 -50.63 9.78
CA GLU A 184 3.83 -51.38 9.42
C GLU A 184 2.74 -50.44 8.88
N THR A 185 1.92 -50.97 7.98
CA THR A 185 0.78 -50.26 7.40
C THR A 185 -0.28 -50.00 8.47
N LYS A 186 -0.78 -48.77 8.54
CA LYS A 186 -1.81 -48.38 9.53
C LYS A 186 -3.22 -48.81 9.15
N TYR A 187 -3.45 -49.04 7.86
CA TYR A 187 -4.72 -49.45 7.31
C TYR A 187 -4.49 -50.69 6.46
N ASP A 188 -5.33 -51.69 6.66
CA ASP A 188 -5.25 -52.96 5.91
C ASP A 188 -5.65 -52.77 4.45
N ASN A 189 -6.53 -51.80 4.16
CA ASN A 189 -7.00 -51.50 2.82
C ASN A 189 -7.33 -50.01 2.60
N ALA A 190 -7.37 -49.61 1.32
CA ALA A 190 -7.61 -48.22 0.91
C ALA A 190 -9.05 -47.75 1.22
N LYS A 191 -10.02 -48.67 1.27
CA LYS A 191 -11.42 -48.36 1.58
C LYS A 191 -11.57 -47.88 3.02
N THR A 192 -10.95 -48.59 3.95
CA THR A 192 -10.90 -48.24 5.38
C THR A 192 -10.16 -46.92 5.59
N PHE A 193 -9.04 -46.72 4.90
CA PHE A 193 -8.32 -45.44 4.91
C PHE A 193 -9.23 -44.28 4.49
N LEU A 194 -9.90 -44.39 3.35
CA LEU A 194 -10.76 -43.32 2.81
C LEU A 194 -11.95 -43.04 3.72
N GLN A 195 -12.60 -44.09 4.24
CA GLN A 195 -13.72 -43.96 5.15
C GLN A 195 -13.31 -43.26 6.45
N ASN A 196 -12.23 -43.70 7.08
CA ASN A 196 -11.73 -43.10 8.32
C ASN A 196 -11.32 -41.64 8.08
N THR A 197 -10.63 -41.35 6.97
CA THR A 197 -10.25 -39.99 6.59
C THR A 197 -11.47 -39.07 6.46
N LYS A 198 -12.54 -39.51 5.79
CA LYS A 198 -13.79 -38.73 5.65
C LYS A 198 -14.45 -38.45 6.99
N VAL A 199 -14.51 -39.45 7.88
CA VAL A 199 -15.09 -39.29 9.23
C VAL A 199 -14.28 -38.29 10.05
N ILE A 200 -12.94 -38.39 10.03
CA ILE A 200 -12.06 -37.46 10.73
C ILE A 200 -12.28 -36.03 10.24
N MET A 201 -12.31 -35.81 8.91
CA MET A 201 -12.57 -34.49 8.33
C MET A 201 -13.93 -33.92 8.78
N ALA A 202 -14.98 -34.75 8.76
CA ALA A 202 -16.31 -34.34 9.18
C ALA A 202 -16.34 -33.95 10.67
N LYS A 203 -15.74 -34.76 11.55
CA LYS A 203 -15.66 -34.48 12.99
C LYS A 203 -14.88 -33.21 13.29
N LEU A 204 -13.72 -33.02 12.66
CA LEU A 204 -12.91 -31.80 12.80
C LEU A 204 -13.70 -30.56 12.37
N LYS A 205 -14.43 -30.63 11.25
CA LYS A 205 -15.20 -29.49 10.73
C LYS A 205 -16.33 -29.06 11.68
N ILE A 206 -16.96 -30.00 12.38
CA ILE A 206 -18.03 -29.73 13.36
C ILE A 206 -17.51 -29.60 14.81
N CYS A 207 -16.19 -29.66 15.01
CA CYS A 207 -15.55 -29.66 16.33
C CYS A 207 -16.08 -30.75 17.28
N ASP A 208 -16.39 -31.94 16.74
CA ASP A 208 -16.82 -33.09 17.53
C ASP A 208 -15.61 -33.88 18.04
N TRP A 209 -15.35 -33.75 19.34
CA TRP A 209 -14.21 -34.36 20.02
C TRP A 209 -14.50 -35.75 20.61
N SER A 210 -15.67 -36.34 20.32
CA SER A 210 -16.05 -37.68 20.79
C SER A 210 -15.27 -38.82 20.10
N SER A 211 -15.33 -40.03 20.65
CA SER A 211 -14.59 -41.20 20.14
C SER A 211 -14.87 -41.48 18.65
N LEU A 212 -13.82 -41.82 17.90
CA LEU A 212 -13.94 -42.20 16.48
C LEU A 212 -14.66 -43.55 16.32
N ASN A 213 -14.45 -44.47 17.26
CA ASN A 213 -14.90 -45.86 17.17
C ASN A 213 -16.42 -45.97 17.16
N GLU A 214 -17.11 -45.20 18.01
CA GLU A 214 -18.59 -45.19 18.05
C GLU A 214 -19.20 -44.76 16.70
N ASN A 215 -18.65 -43.70 16.09
CA ASN A 215 -19.13 -43.22 14.78
C ASN A 215 -18.86 -44.25 13.68
N LEU A 216 -17.69 -44.91 13.71
CA LEU A 216 -17.37 -45.98 12.76
C LEU A 216 -18.30 -47.19 12.92
N ILE A 217 -18.65 -47.57 14.15
CA ILE A 217 -19.62 -48.63 14.43
C ILE A 217 -20.99 -48.26 13.85
N HIS A 218 -21.47 -47.03 14.08
CA HIS A 218 -22.75 -46.57 13.52
C HIS A 218 -22.76 -46.60 11.98
N ILE A 219 -21.68 -46.19 11.33
CA ILE A 219 -21.56 -46.23 9.86
C ILE A 219 -21.52 -47.67 9.35
N ARG A 220 -20.79 -48.57 10.03
CA ARG A 220 -20.76 -50.01 9.68
C ARG A 220 -22.14 -50.63 9.80
N VAL A 221 -22.85 -50.39 10.90
CA VAL A 221 -24.22 -50.88 11.12
C VAL A 221 -25.17 -50.35 10.04
N ALA A 222 -25.10 -49.07 9.70
CA ALA A 222 -25.92 -48.48 8.63
C ALA A 222 -25.61 -49.10 7.25
N THR A 223 -24.33 -49.32 6.96
CA THR A 223 -23.88 -49.96 5.71
C THR A 223 -24.39 -51.39 5.62
N LEU A 224 -24.24 -52.19 6.68
CA LEU A 224 -24.76 -53.56 6.74
C LEU A 224 -26.28 -53.60 6.59
N LYS A 225 -27.02 -52.72 7.27
CA LYS A 225 -28.48 -52.62 7.12
C LYS A 225 -28.91 -52.31 5.69
N ARG A 226 -28.18 -51.45 4.98
CA ARG A 226 -28.45 -51.10 3.58
C ARG A 226 -28.16 -52.27 2.63
N LEU A 227 -27.08 -53.01 2.86
CA LEU A 227 -26.65 -54.09 1.99
C LEU A 227 -27.43 -55.39 2.22
N LEU A 228 -27.94 -55.62 3.44
CA LEU A 228 -28.59 -56.86 3.85
C LEU A 228 -29.71 -57.32 2.89
N PRO A 229 -30.65 -56.46 2.43
CA PRO A 229 -31.71 -56.91 1.51
C PRO A 229 -31.17 -57.39 0.16
N ILE A 230 -30.14 -56.73 -0.36
CA ILE A 230 -29.53 -57.06 -1.66
C ILE A 230 -28.69 -58.33 -1.52
N ALA A 231 -27.87 -58.42 -0.48
CA ALA A 231 -27.06 -59.58 -0.16
C ALA A 231 -27.90 -60.85 0.02
N VAL A 232 -29.02 -60.76 0.75
CA VAL A 232 -29.94 -61.89 0.98
C VAL A 232 -30.70 -62.28 -0.28
N SER A 233 -31.14 -61.29 -1.08
CA SER A 233 -31.98 -61.58 -2.26
C SER A 233 -31.19 -62.06 -3.47
N TYR A 234 -29.93 -61.63 -3.60
CA TYR A 234 -29.17 -61.81 -4.85
C TYR A 234 -27.76 -62.36 -4.66
N GLY A 235 -27.27 -62.53 -3.43
CA GLY A 235 -25.91 -63.00 -3.19
C GLY A 235 -24.81 -62.03 -3.66
N ILE A 236 -25.13 -60.74 -3.81
CA ILE A 236 -24.23 -59.67 -4.29
C ILE A 236 -24.40 -58.39 -3.47
N GLU A 237 -23.40 -57.50 -3.47
CA GLU A 237 -23.46 -56.25 -2.69
C GLU A 237 -24.21 -55.12 -3.41
N GLN A 238 -24.12 -55.08 -4.74
CA GLN A 238 -24.69 -54.00 -5.53
C GLN A 238 -25.09 -54.51 -6.91
N LYS A 239 -26.26 -54.06 -7.37
CA LYS A 239 -26.73 -54.20 -8.75
C LYS A 239 -26.65 -52.80 -9.36
N ASP A 240 -25.92 -52.69 -10.47
CA ASP A 240 -25.60 -51.51 -11.28
C ASP A 240 -24.43 -50.59 -10.86
N PRO A 241 -23.54 -50.20 -11.83
CA PRO A 241 -23.30 -50.79 -13.16
C PRO A 241 -22.30 -51.95 -13.15
N VAL A 242 -21.74 -52.29 -11.98
CA VAL A 242 -20.76 -53.36 -11.79
C VAL A 242 -21.32 -54.35 -10.77
N ILE A 243 -21.38 -55.64 -11.13
CA ILE A 243 -21.75 -56.70 -10.20
C ILE A 243 -20.59 -56.87 -9.23
N ILE A 244 -20.78 -56.45 -7.99
CA ILE A 244 -19.78 -56.61 -6.94
C ILE A 244 -20.15 -57.88 -6.14
N PRO A 245 -19.29 -58.92 -6.15
CA PRO A 245 -19.52 -60.13 -5.37
C PRO A 245 -19.52 -59.82 -3.87
N LEU A 246 -20.19 -60.66 -3.08
CA LEU A 246 -20.11 -60.57 -1.62
C LEU A 246 -18.66 -60.68 -1.18
N VAL A 247 -18.15 -59.66 -0.51
CA VAL A 247 -16.83 -59.69 0.10
C VAL A 247 -16.96 -59.59 1.61
N ASN A 248 -16.00 -60.17 2.31
CA ASN A 248 -15.81 -59.85 3.71
C ASN A 248 -15.39 -58.37 3.79
N HIS A 249 -16.19 -57.52 4.44
CA HIS A 249 -15.88 -56.08 4.54
C HIS A 249 -14.65 -55.75 5.38
N ASP A 250 -14.10 -56.72 6.10
CA ASP A 250 -12.91 -56.56 6.92
C ASP A 250 -11.65 -57.01 6.17
N SER A 251 -11.72 -58.13 5.42
CA SER A 251 -10.58 -58.67 4.67
C SER A 251 -10.59 -58.38 3.17
N GLU A 252 -11.69 -57.83 2.63
CA GLU A 252 -11.98 -57.69 1.19
C GLU A 252 -11.93 -59.01 0.39
N GLU A 253 -11.84 -60.15 1.07
CA GLU A 253 -11.85 -61.46 0.43
C GLU A 253 -13.25 -61.81 -0.07
N PRO A 254 -13.39 -62.34 -1.31
CA PRO A 254 -14.67 -62.80 -1.79
C PRO A 254 -15.18 -63.97 -0.94
N ILE A 255 -16.44 -63.86 -0.53
CA ILE A 255 -17.14 -64.94 0.18
C ILE A 255 -17.65 -65.92 -0.88
N TYR A 256 -16.89 -66.98 -1.12
CA TYR A 256 -17.32 -68.08 -1.98
C TYR A 256 -18.22 -69.03 -1.21
N GLY A 257 -19.52 -69.01 -1.51
CA GLY A 257 -20.50 -69.95 -0.96
C GLY A 257 -21.33 -70.62 -2.07
N PRO A 258 -21.82 -71.86 -1.86
CA PRO A 258 -22.78 -72.48 -2.76
C PRO A 258 -24.15 -71.84 -2.48
N ILE A 259 -24.46 -70.73 -3.14
CA ILE A 259 -25.78 -70.10 -2.98
C ILE A 259 -26.76 -70.83 -3.92
N ASP A 260 -27.13 -72.04 -3.52
CA ASP A 260 -28.16 -72.89 -4.16
C ASP A 260 -29.51 -72.79 -3.44
N PHE A 261 -29.74 -71.68 -2.71
CA PHE A 261 -31.02 -71.37 -2.09
C PHE A 261 -31.62 -70.16 -2.80
N LEU A 262 -32.85 -70.31 -3.31
CA LEU A 262 -33.65 -69.36 -4.12
C LEU A 262 -33.65 -69.61 -5.64
N ASN A 263 -33.59 -70.87 -6.06
CA ASN A 263 -33.94 -71.30 -7.43
C ASN A 263 -35.44 -71.63 -7.62
N ASP A 264 -36.32 -71.09 -6.77
CA ASP A 264 -37.76 -71.07 -7.07
C ASP A 264 -38.10 -69.69 -7.60
N GLY A 265 -38.43 -69.62 -8.90
CA GLY A 265 -38.67 -68.41 -9.69
C GLY A 265 -39.87 -67.56 -9.29
N ASN A 266 -40.12 -67.35 -8.01
CA ASN A 266 -41.05 -66.36 -7.49
C ASN A 266 -40.29 -65.31 -6.67
N PRO A 267 -40.28 -64.03 -7.07
CA PRO A 267 -39.74 -62.98 -6.24
C PRO A 267 -40.55 -62.91 -4.93
N ILE A 268 -39.85 -62.93 -3.80
CA ILE A 268 -40.46 -62.70 -2.49
C ILE A 268 -41.07 -61.30 -2.53
N LYS A 269 -42.41 -61.22 -2.58
CA LYS A 269 -43.16 -59.97 -2.39
C LYS A 269 -42.88 -59.49 -0.97
N LEU A 270 -42.07 -58.43 -0.86
CA LEU A 270 -42.07 -57.58 0.32
C LEU A 270 -43.49 -56.98 0.44
N PHE A 271 -44.08 -57.13 1.62
CA PHE A 271 -45.37 -56.52 1.95
C PHE A 271 -45.30 -54.99 1.74
N PRO A 272 -46.37 -54.37 1.25
CA PRO A 272 -46.42 -52.92 1.12
C PRO A 272 -46.48 -52.33 2.52
N ASP A 273 -45.43 -51.61 2.92
CA ASP A 273 -45.54 -50.70 4.05
C ASP A 273 -46.55 -49.62 3.69
N ILE A 274 -47.70 -49.71 4.35
CA ILE A 274 -48.43 -48.63 5.01
C ILE A 274 -48.79 -47.44 4.11
N ASN A 275 -50.09 -47.37 3.79
CA ASN A 275 -50.90 -46.20 3.42
C ASN A 275 -50.14 -44.93 2.99
N ASP A 276 -50.39 -44.56 1.74
CA ASP A 276 -50.34 -43.19 1.20
C ASP A 276 -50.90 -42.17 2.20
N ASP A 277 -50.01 -41.59 3.00
CA ASP A 277 -49.94 -40.15 3.10
C ASP A 277 -48.60 -39.78 2.48
N GLN A 278 -48.59 -38.89 1.47
CA GLN A 278 -47.39 -38.47 0.75
C GLN A 278 -46.35 -37.90 1.72
N VAL A 279 -45.45 -38.77 2.20
CA VAL A 279 -44.29 -38.40 3.00
C VAL A 279 -43.19 -38.02 2.02
N ASN A 280 -42.93 -36.72 1.92
CA ASN A 280 -41.97 -36.17 0.97
C ASN A 280 -40.54 -36.63 1.29
N HIS A 281 -40.15 -36.74 2.56
CA HIS A 281 -38.77 -37.01 2.99
C HIS A 281 -38.71 -38.03 4.15
N PHE A 282 -37.60 -38.76 4.35
CA PHE A 282 -37.53 -39.90 5.30
C PHE A 282 -36.68 -39.63 6.55
N CYS A 283 -36.54 -38.37 6.97
CA CYS A 283 -35.67 -38.01 8.09
C CYS A 283 -36.23 -38.39 9.47
N GLY A 284 -37.55 -38.63 9.62
CA GLY A 284 -38.21 -39.11 10.85
C GLY A 284 -38.07 -38.23 12.11
N LYS A 285 -37.24 -37.18 12.05
CA LYS A 285 -36.96 -36.18 13.08
C LYS A 285 -36.66 -34.85 12.40
N GLU A 286 -36.95 -33.76 13.10
CA GLU A 286 -36.57 -32.42 12.63
C GLU A 286 -35.04 -32.29 12.48
N HIS A 287 -34.61 -31.56 11.46
CA HIS A 287 -33.20 -31.27 11.22
C HIS A 287 -32.97 -29.85 10.72
N GLN A 288 -31.73 -29.37 10.81
CA GLN A 288 -31.38 -28.01 10.41
C GLN A 288 -31.55 -27.81 8.90
N CYS A 289 -32.15 -26.70 8.50
CA CYS A 289 -32.16 -26.26 7.11
C CYS A 289 -30.73 -25.95 6.63
N ARG A 290 -30.40 -26.34 5.39
CA ARG A 290 -29.07 -26.12 4.80
C ARG A 290 -29.03 -24.99 3.77
N GLU A 291 -30.20 -24.46 3.41
CA GLU A 291 -30.33 -23.34 2.48
C GLU A 291 -29.76 -22.06 3.06
N LEU A 292 -29.39 -21.15 2.16
CA LEU A 292 -28.87 -19.83 2.51
C LEU A 292 -30.02 -18.85 2.75
N CYS A 293 -29.74 -17.80 3.53
CA CYS A 293 -30.70 -16.74 3.80
C CYS A 293 -31.18 -16.03 2.53
N GLU A 294 -32.50 -15.85 2.43
CA GLU A 294 -33.23 -15.20 1.33
C GLU A 294 -33.70 -13.77 1.67
N GLU A 295 -33.45 -13.29 2.90
CA GLU A 295 -33.75 -11.89 3.25
C GLU A 295 -32.86 -10.92 2.48
N ASP A 296 -33.35 -9.70 2.26
CA ASP A 296 -32.56 -8.69 1.55
C ASP A 296 -31.37 -8.21 2.38
N GLY A 297 -30.30 -7.75 1.72
CA GLY A 297 -29.06 -7.34 2.37
C GLY A 297 -28.06 -8.49 2.58
N ILE A 298 -26.95 -8.19 3.24
CA ILE A 298 -25.83 -9.12 3.43
C ILE A 298 -25.85 -9.65 4.85
N CYS A 299 -25.79 -10.96 5.04
CA CYS A 299 -25.85 -11.55 6.38
C CYS A 299 -24.56 -11.30 7.17
N ASN A 300 -23.42 -11.43 6.51
CA ASN A 300 -22.12 -11.19 7.11
C ASN A 300 -21.17 -10.52 6.11
N VAL A 301 -20.56 -9.41 6.51
CA VAL A 301 -19.45 -8.78 5.77
C VAL A 301 -18.16 -9.27 6.39
N VAL A 302 -17.37 -10.03 5.63
CA VAL A 302 -16.08 -10.54 6.11
C VAL A 302 -15.16 -9.34 6.33
N THR A 303 -14.81 -9.10 7.60
CA THR A 303 -14.06 -7.91 8.01
C THR A 303 -12.60 -7.94 7.56
N GLU A 304 -12.06 -9.13 7.33
CA GLU A 304 -10.72 -9.34 6.78
C GLU A 304 -10.77 -9.46 5.25
N PRO A 305 -10.12 -8.56 4.50
CA PRO A 305 -10.11 -8.61 3.04
C PRO A 305 -9.33 -9.81 2.52
N LYS A 306 -9.87 -10.51 1.51
CA LYS A 306 -9.21 -11.64 0.86
C LYS A 306 -8.31 -11.15 -0.28
N LYS A 307 -7.12 -11.71 -0.39
CA LYS A 307 -6.22 -11.47 -1.53
C LYS A 307 -6.73 -12.20 -2.77
N GLN A 308 -6.71 -11.52 -3.90
CA GLN A 308 -7.04 -12.04 -5.23
C GLN A 308 -5.94 -11.61 -6.20
N GLU A 309 -5.35 -12.55 -6.94
CA GLU A 309 -4.43 -12.22 -8.02
C GLU A 309 -5.24 -11.81 -9.26
N GLU A 310 -5.01 -10.59 -9.75
CA GLU A 310 -5.53 -10.12 -11.03
C GLU A 310 -4.38 -9.91 -12.01
N THR A 311 -4.68 -10.07 -13.30
CA THR A 311 -3.69 -9.93 -14.36
C THR A 311 -4.08 -8.76 -15.26
N TYR A 312 -3.26 -7.72 -15.24
CA TYR A 312 -3.36 -6.61 -16.18
C TYR A 312 -2.70 -6.97 -17.51
N LYS A 313 -3.42 -6.77 -18.61
CA LYS A 313 -2.87 -6.79 -19.96
C LYS A 313 -2.61 -5.35 -20.39
N GLY A 314 -1.34 -5.01 -20.56
CA GLY A 314 -0.91 -3.68 -21.01
C GLY A 314 -1.33 -3.38 -22.44
N ARG A 315 -1.26 -2.10 -22.82
CA ARG A 315 -1.52 -1.65 -24.20
C ARG A 315 -0.45 -2.13 -25.20
N VAL A 316 0.73 -2.52 -24.71
CA VAL A 316 1.79 -3.14 -25.51
C VAL A 316 1.55 -4.65 -25.57
N GLU A 317 1.53 -5.19 -26.78
CA GLU A 317 1.31 -6.61 -27.04
C GLU A 317 2.40 -7.44 -26.33
N GLY A 318 1.97 -8.35 -25.45
CA GLY A 318 2.87 -9.17 -24.61
C GLY A 318 3.11 -8.67 -23.18
N THR A 319 2.66 -7.47 -22.81
CA THR A 319 2.76 -7.00 -21.41
C THR A 319 1.66 -7.60 -20.54
N VAL A 320 2.05 -8.49 -19.63
CA VAL A 320 1.17 -9.13 -18.65
C VAL A 320 1.74 -8.89 -17.27
N ILE A 321 1.04 -8.12 -16.43
CA ILE A 321 1.46 -7.80 -15.07
C ILE A 321 0.44 -8.39 -14.10
N THR A 322 0.86 -9.35 -13.29
CA THR A 322 0.03 -9.91 -12.21
C THR A 322 0.20 -9.07 -10.94
N TYR A 323 -0.90 -8.67 -10.32
CA TYR A 323 -0.90 -7.90 -9.07
C TYR A 323 -1.92 -8.47 -8.08
N THR A 324 -1.73 -8.17 -6.80
CA THR A 324 -2.62 -8.62 -5.72
C THR A 324 -3.63 -7.54 -5.37
N LYS A 325 -4.92 -7.82 -5.60
CA LYS A 325 -6.08 -7.02 -5.22
C LYS A 325 -6.67 -7.54 -3.90
N TYR A 326 -7.08 -6.68 -2.98
CA TYR A 326 -7.73 -7.09 -1.71
C TYR A 326 -9.25 -6.90 -1.79
N ILE A 327 -10.01 -7.97 -1.97
CA ILE A 327 -11.48 -7.90 -2.09
C ILE A 327 -12.16 -8.15 -0.75
N GLN A 328 -13.21 -7.39 -0.46
CA GLN A 328 -14.08 -7.68 0.68
C GLN A 328 -15.18 -8.65 0.26
N LEU A 329 -15.32 -9.74 1.00
CA LEU A 329 -16.31 -10.76 0.73
C LEU A 329 -17.56 -10.54 1.58
N SER A 330 -18.69 -10.95 1.03
CA SER A 330 -19.99 -10.98 1.69
C SER A 330 -20.51 -12.39 1.69
N GLU A 331 -21.12 -12.81 2.79
CA GLU A 331 -21.69 -14.13 2.94
C GLU A 331 -23.19 -14.05 3.24
N LYS A 332 -23.94 -15.01 2.68
CA LYS A 332 -25.28 -15.34 3.16
C LYS A 332 -25.15 -16.45 4.18
N LEU A 333 -25.68 -16.24 5.38
CA LEU A 333 -25.66 -17.24 6.43
C LEU A 333 -26.68 -18.34 6.15
N LYS A 334 -26.46 -19.52 6.73
CA LYS A 334 -27.42 -20.63 6.64
C LYS A 334 -28.69 -20.31 7.42
N CYS A 335 -29.81 -20.78 6.89
CA CYS A 335 -31.10 -20.65 7.55
C CYS A 335 -31.08 -21.25 8.96
N ASN A 336 -31.64 -20.54 9.94
CA ASN A 336 -31.73 -21.00 11.32
C ASN A 336 -32.94 -21.92 11.57
N LYS A 337 -33.89 -21.99 10.63
CA LYS A 337 -35.11 -22.77 10.78
C LYS A 337 -34.83 -24.26 10.66
N LYS A 338 -35.65 -25.06 11.35
CA LYS A 338 -35.63 -26.51 11.22
C LYS A 338 -36.66 -26.96 10.19
N ILE A 339 -36.28 -27.96 9.42
CA ILE A 339 -37.17 -28.67 8.52
C ILE A 339 -37.94 -29.70 9.37
N PRO A 340 -39.28 -29.71 9.33
CA PRO A 340 -40.09 -30.67 10.05
C PRO A 340 -39.78 -32.12 9.67
N PRO A 341 -40.10 -33.09 10.56
CA PRO A 341 -40.01 -34.50 10.21
C PRO A 341 -40.78 -34.76 8.92
N ASN A 342 -40.15 -35.51 8.02
CA ASN A 342 -40.73 -35.96 6.77
C ASN A 342 -40.95 -34.89 5.67
N GLU A 343 -40.40 -33.70 5.84
CA GLU A 343 -40.39 -32.62 4.85
C GLU A 343 -38.98 -32.37 4.29
N PHE A 344 -38.87 -31.86 3.07
CA PHE A 344 -37.58 -31.46 2.45
C PHE A 344 -37.19 -30.02 2.79
N GLU A 345 -38.17 -29.16 3.03
CA GLU A 345 -38.03 -27.73 3.23
C GLU A 345 -39.00 -27.29 4.34
N HIS A 346 -38.71 -26.18 5.02
CA HIS A 346 -39.69 -25.56 5.91
C HIS A 346 -40.52 -24.53 5.13
N THR A 347 -41.69 -24.16 5.65
CA THR A 347 -42.51 -23.12 5.01
C THR A 347 -41.98 -21.70 5.28
N GLY A 348 -42.13 -20.82 4.27
CA GLY A 348 -41.70 -19.42 4.31
C GLY A 348 -40.20 -19.21 4.05
N LYS A 349 -39.79 -17.94 3.92
CA LYS A 349 -38.41 -17.56 3.54
C LYS A 349 -37.33 -18.13 4.45
N HIS A 350 -36.16 -18.41 3.89
CA HIS A 350 -34.98 -18.80 4.65
C HIS A 350 -34.37 -17.59 5.38
N THR A 351 -34.29 -17.63 6.70
CA THR A 351 -33.83 -16.49 7.53
C THR A 351 -32.86 -16.93 8.63
N HIS A 352 -32.11 -15.97 9.20
CA HIS A 352 -31.31 -16.16 10.42
C HIS A 352 -31.60 -15.03 11.43
N ASN A 353 -31.04 -15.15 12.65
CA ASN A 353 -31.34 -14.24 13.77
C ASN A 353 -30.45 -12.99 13.84
N GLU A 354 -29.57 -12.78 12.86
CA GLU A 354 -28.64 -11.65 12.88
C GLU A 354 -29.14 -10.55 11.96
N ASP A 355 -28.76 -9.31 12.27
CA ASP A 355 -29.07 -8.16 11.44
C ASP A 355 -28.34 -8.25 10.09
N HIS A 356 -28.98 -7.74 9.05
CA HIS A 356 -28.41 -7.70 7.71
C HIS A 356 -27.70 -6.38 7.47
N TYR A 357 -26.55 -6.43 6.84
CA TYR A 357 -25.77 -5.28 6.39
C TYR A 357 -26.25 -4.78 5.03
N CYS A 358 -26.00 -3.51 4.77
CA CYS A 358 -26.27 -2.88 3.48
C CYS A 358 -25.44 -3.51 2.35
N ASP A 359 -26.06 -3.67 1.18
CA ASP A 359 -25.51 -4.33 -0.01
C ASP A 359 -24.72 -3.39 -0.93
N LYS A 360 -24.64 -2.10 -0.59
CA LYS A 360 -23.93 -1.08 -1.38
C LYS A 360 -22.42 -1.17 -1.17
N LYS A 361 -21.67 -0.98 -2.26
CA LYS A 361 -20.20 -0.99 -2.29
C LYS A 361 -19.65 0.39 -2.56
N CYS A 362 -18.51 0.69 -1.92
CA CYS A 362 -17.72 1.88 -2.24
C CYS A 362 -17.20 1.76 -3.68
N GLN A 363 -17.42 2.80 -4.50
CA GLN A 363 -17.02 2.78 -5.91
C GLN A 363 -15.51 2.69 -6.13
N PHE A 364 -14.71 3.04 -5.11
CA PHE A 364 -13.25 3.05 -5.25
C PHE A 364 -12.59 1.77 -4.75
N CYS A 365 -12.92 1.32 -3.52
CA CYS A 365 -12.29 0.14 -2.92
C CYS A 365 -13.16 -1.12 -2.98
N GLU A 366 -14.41 -1.03 -3.47
CA GLU A 366 -15.39 -2.11 -3.59
C GLU A 366 -15.83 -2.75 -2.25
N TYR A 367 -15.48 -2.13 -1.12
CA TYR A 367 -15.87 -2.61 0.20
C TYR A 367 -17.35 -2.31 0.47
N TYR A 368 -18.02 -3.24 1.14
CA TYR A 368 -19.42 -3.13 1.50
C TYR A 368 -19.64 -2.13 2.62
N CYS A 369 -20.80 -1.50 2.60
CA CYS A 369 -21.28 -0.68 3.70
C CYS A 369 -21.47 -1.56 4.95
N THR A 370 -20.99 -1.08 6.11
CA THR A 370 -21.07 -1.80 7.39
C THR A 370 -22.28 -1.38 8.23
N LEU A 371 -23.19 -0.58 7.67
CA LEU A 371 -24.43 -0.16 8.31
C LEU A 371 -25.58 -1.15 8.03
N PRO A 372 -26.65 -1.15 8.84
CA PRO A 372 -27.81 -2.02 8.64
C PRO A 372 -28.48 -1.83 7.29
N TYR A 373 -29.02 -2.90 6.71
CA TYR A 373 -29.76 -2.85 5.45
C TYR A 373 -30.93 -1.84 5.54
N GLY A 374 -31.08 -1.00 4.50
CA GLY A 374 -32.12 0.04 4.46
C GLY A 374 -31.82 1.31 5.27
N HIS A 375 -30.59 1.53 5.74
CA HIS A 375 -30.24 2.77 6.45
C HIS A 375 -30.42 4.04 5.58
N PRO A 376 -30.83 5.19 6.15
CA PRO A 376 -31.08 6.43 5.39
C PRO A 376 -29.86 7.35 5.25
N HIS A 377 -28.78 7.09 6.00
CA HIS A 377 -27.57 7.93 6.01
C HIS A 377 -26.61 7.60 4.87
N PHE A 378 -25.57 8.43 4.68
CA PHE A 378 -24.43 8.08 3.81
C PHE A 378 -23.86 6.70 4.17
N HIS A 379 -23.47 5.95 3.16
CA HIS A 379 -22.85 4.64 3.35
C HIS A 379 -21.49 4.79 4.03
N ASP A 380 -21.19 3.90 4.98
CA ASP A 380 -19.96 3.93 5.77
C ASP A 380 -19.27 2.56 5.70
N THR A 381 -17.94 2.55 5.62
CA THR A 381 -17.16 1.33 5.51
C THR A 381 -15.73 1.54 6.03
N ARG A 382 -15.00 0.46 6.28
CA ARG A 382 -13.60 0.49 6.76
C ARG A 382 -12.57 0.70 5.64
N HIS A 383 -13.00 1.17 4.46
CA HIS A 383 -12.23 1.54 3.27
C HIS A 383 -10.90 0.78 3.01
N GLY A 384 -10.84 0.00 1.94
CA GLY A 384 -9.70 -0.86 1.59
C GLY A 384 -8.56 -0.23 0.79
N ILE A 385 -7.49 -1.01 0.58
CA ILE A 385 -6.24 -0.65 -0.15
C ILE A 385 -6.44 -0.72 -1.69
N ASN A 386 -7.66 -0.51 -2.17
CA ASN A 386 -8.08 -1.01 -3.48
C ASN A 386 -8.64 0.05 -4.43
N MET A 387 -8.27 1.33 -4.25
CA MET A 387 -8.61 2.41 -5.17
C MET A 387 -8.16 2.04 -6.60
N THR A 388 -9.10 1.63 -7.45
CA THR A 388 -8.82 1.18 -8.83
C THR A 388 -9.42 2.08 -9.91
N GLN A 389 -10.07 3.18 -9.54
CA GLN A 389 -10.82 4.02 -10.46
C GLN A 389 -10.59 5.51 -10.25
N THR A 390 -9.60 6.09 -10.93
CA THR A 390 -9.57 7.53 -11.27
C THR A 390 -8.87 7.70 -12.62
N GLU A 391 -9.65 7.69 -13.71
CA GLU A 391 -9.12 7.79 -15.09
C GLU A 391 -8.90 9.23 -15.58
N PHE A 392 -9.12 10.24 -14.76
CA PHE A 392 -9.05 11.65 -15.18
C PHE A 392 -7.60 12.08 -15.38
N THR A 393 -7.26 12.41 -16.64
CA THR A 393 -6.09 13.00 -17.37
C THR A 393 -5.99 14.53 -17.65
N GLY A 394 -5.18 15.36 -16.99
CA GLY A 394 -4.97 16.79 -17.33
C GLY A 394 -3.51 17.25 -17.30
N ASP A 395 -3.06 17.87 -18.39
CA ASP A 395 -1.65 18.19 -18.73
C ASP A 395 -0.91 19.23 -17.86
N GLU A 396 -1.51 19.74 -16.78
CA GLU A 396 -0.83 20.58 -15.77
C GLU A 396 -0.81 19.97 -14.36
N PHE A 397 -1.34 18.75 -14.20
CA PHE A 397 -1.30 18.02 -12.96
C PHE A 397 -0.35 16.84 -13.15
N VAL A 398 0.77 16.84 -12.42
CA VAL A 398 1.64 15.66 -12.36
C VAL A 398 0.82 14.53 -11.75
N TYR A 399 0.39 13.63 -12.62
CA TYR A 399 -0.11 12.32 -12.28
C TYR A 399 0.87 11.59 -11.39
N ALA A 400 0.41 11.19 -10.21
CA ALA A 400 0.72 9.86 -9.72
C ALA A 400 -0.42 8.95 -10.15
N GLY A 401 -0.34 8.47 -11.40
CA GLY A 401 -1.12 7.32 -11.83
C GLY A 401 -1.75 7.41 -13.22
N VAL A 402 -0.96 7.61 -14.29
CA VAL A 402 -1.23 6.91 -15.56
C VAL A 402 0.10 6.59 -16.26
N GLY A 403 0.39 5.29 -16.32
CA GLY A 403 1.56 4.69 -16.96
C GLY A 403 2.03 3.48 -16.16
N ASP A 404 1.41 2.32 -16.37
CA ASP A 404 1.85 0.99 -15.91
C ASP A 404 1.93 0.70 -14.39
N GLN A 405 1.60 1.64 -13.49
CA GLN A 405 1.55 1.38 -12.04
C GLN A 405 0.16 1.73 -11.47
N LYS A 406 -0.67 0.71 -11.25
CA LYS A 406 -1.82 0.81 -10.33
C LYS A 406 -1.26 0.90 -8.91
N THR A 407 -1.13 2.11 -8.37
CA THR A 407 -0.70 2.30 -6.99
C THR A 407 -1.87 1.98 -6.05
N PHE A 408 -1.72 0.93 -5.24
CA PHE A 408 -2.70 0.54 -4.24
C PHE A 408 -2.63 1.52 -3.06
N VAL A 409 -3.56 2.47 -3.01
CA VAL A 409 -3.66 3.45 -1.93
C VAL A 409 -4.99 3.24 -1.19
N LEU A 410 -4.95 3.33 0.14
CA LEU A 410 -6.16 3.34 0.96
C LEU A 410 -7.01 4.58 0.63
N CYS A 411 -8.34 4.49 0.66
CA CYS A 411 -9.19 5.66 0.36
C CYS A 411 -8.90 6.86 1.29
N ASN A 412 -8.52 6.61 2.55
CA ASN A 412 -8.18 7.67 3.53
C ASN A 412 -6.77 8.27 3.33
N LEU A 413 -5.94 7.67 2.46
CA LEU A 413 -4.62 8.18 2.11
C LEU A 413 -4.60 8.81 0.72
N PHE A 414 -5.55 8.46 -0.14
CA PHE A 414 -5.57 8.88 -1.54
C PHE A 414 -5.47 10.40 -1.72
N CYS A 415 -6.24 11.16 -0.94
CA CYS A 415 -6.21 12.62 -1.01
C CYS A 415 -5.27 13.26 0.02
N LYS A 416 -4.70 12.47 0.92
CA LYS A 416 -3.88 12.97 2.04
C LYS A 416 -2.58 13.58 1.54
N ASP A 417 -1.88 12.89 0.65
CA ASP A 417 -0.60 13.33 0.11
C ASP A 417 -0.74 14.49 -0.88
N LEU A 418 -1.95 14.68 -1.45
CA LEU A 418 -2.27 15.81 -2.33
C LEU A 418 -2.42 17.12 -1.55
N GLY A 419 -2.68 17.07 -0.24
CA GLY A 419 -2.94 18.27 0.55
C GLY A 419 -4.15 19.04 0.02
N ARG A 420 -3.99 20.33 -0.27
CA ARG A 420 -5.05 21.17 -0.84
C ARG A 420 -5.19 20.85 -2.33
N HIS A 421 -6.38 20.42 -2.77
CA HIS A 421 -6.60 19.93 -4.13
C HIS A 421 -8.07 20.10 -4.56
N ARG A 422 -8.31 19.90 -5.86
CA ARG A 422 -9.62 19.86 -6.50
C ARG A 422 -9.77 18.55 -7.29
N HIS A 423 -11.00 18.03 -7.37
CA HIS A 423 -11.31 16.84 -8.17
C HIS A 423 -11.87 17.25 -9.53
N ILE A 424 -11.79 16.36 -10.50
CA ILE A 424 -12.45 16.52 -11.79
C ILE A 424 -13.56 15.49 -11.87
N ASP A 425 -14.76 15.93 -12.24
CA ASP A 425 -15.90 15.06 -12.48
C ASP A 425 -16.73 15.57 -13.68
N TYR A 426 -17.57 14.71 -14.23
CA TYR A 426 -18.48 15.11 -15.30
C TYR A 426 -19.54 16.09 -14.77
N CYS A 427 -19.98 16.98 -15.67
CA CYS A 427 -21.11 17.86 -15.41
C CYS A 427 -22.38 17.02 -15.19
N GLN A 428 -23.18 17.36 -14.17
CA GLN A 428 -24.47 16.70 -13.93
C GLN A 428 -25.57 17.20 -14.87
N ASN A 429 -25.44 18.42 -15.39
CA ASN A 429 -26.35 19.03 -16.36
C ASN A 429 -25.55 19.68 -17.49
N ASP A 430 -25.67 19.15 -18.71
CA ASP A 430 -24.93 19.64 -19.89
C ASP A 430 -25.38 21.03 -20.37
N GLU A 431 -26.57 21.50 -19.97
CA GLU A 431 -27.16 22.76 -20.45
C GLU A 431 -26.98 23.96 -19.49
N ASN A 432 -26.75 23.73 -18.20
CA ASN A 432 -26.63 24.77 -17.16
C ASN A 432 -25.69 24.31 -16.04
N CYS A 433 -24.38 24.42 -16.25
CA CYS A 433 -23.41 24.31 -15.15
C CYS A 433 -23.48 25.58 -14.28
N GLU A 434 -24.38 25.60 -13.30
CA GLU A 434 -24.42 26.70 -12.34
C GLU A 434 -23.13 26.70 -11.51
N LEU A 435 -22.38 27.81 -11.57
CA LEU A 435 -21.22 28.06 -10.73
C LEU A 435 -21.68 28.06 -9.27
N SER A 436 -21.34 26.99 -8.54
CA SER A 436 -21.63 26.85 -7.12
C SER A 436 -20.38 27.12 -6.29
N ARG A 437 -20.52 27.21 -4.97
CA ARG A 437 -19.36 27.36 -4.07
C ARG A 437 -18.40 26.16 -4.10
N ASP A 438 -18.88 25.01 -4.57
CA ASP A 438 -18.17 23.74 -4.55
C ASP A 438 -17.76 23.26 -5.95
N MET A 439 -17.95 24.10 -6.99
CA MET A 439 -17.77 23.69 -8.38
C MET A 439 -17.34 24.84 -9.30
N GLN A 440 -16.42 24.57 -10.22
CA GLN A 440 -15.98 25.50 -11.26
C GLN A 440 -15.86 24.79 -12.61
N HIS A 441 -16.57 25.29 -13.62
CA HIS A 441 -16.59 24.65 -14.94
C HIS A 441 -15.24 24.69 -15.67
N ILE A 442 -14.91 23.60 -16.37
CA ILE A 442 -13.68 23.48 -17.16
C ILE A 442 -13.98 23.80 -18.62
N ASN A 443 -13.55 24.99 -19.07
CA ASN A 443 -13.77 25.44 -20.46
C ASN A 443 -12.81 24.81 -21.49
N VAL A 444 -11.85 23.99 -21.05
CA VAL A 444 -10.86 23.32 -21.90
C VAL A 444 -11.17 21.83 -22.00
N LYS A 445 -10.81 21.23 -23.14
CA LYS A 445 -11.02 19.81 -23.39
C LYS A 445 -10.03 18.97 -22.56
N VAL A 446 -10.53 18.23 -21.58
CA VAL A 446 -9.72 17.43 -20.64
C VAL A 446 -10.06 15.94 -20.78
N SER A 447 -9.05 15.07 -20.71
CA SER A 447 -9.21 13.62 -20.81
C SER A 447 -9.69 13.00 -19.48
N PRO A 448 -10.38 11.84 -19.50
CA PRO A 448 -10.82 11.06 -20.64
C PRO A 448 -12.09 11.65 -21.25
N ASN A 449 -12.42 11.28 -22.49
CA ASN A 449 -13.57 11.79 -23.24
C ASN A 449 -13.60 13.33 -23.33
N PRO A 450 -12.72 13.94 -24.14
CA PRO A 450 -12.54 15.40 -24.17
C PRO A 450 -13.77 16.19 -24.62
N ASP A 451 -14.72 15.54 -25.30
CA ASP A 451 -15.96 16.17 -25.78
C ASP A 451 -17.09 16.15 -24.75
N LYS A 452 -16.94 15.43 -23.64
CA LYS A 452 -17.91 15.44 -22.54
C LYS A 452 -17.53 16.53 -21.53
N PRO A 453 -18.45 17.46 -21.19
CA PRO A 453 -18.16 18.58 -20.30
C PRO A 453 -17.82 18.11 -18.88
N LYS A 454 -16.91 18.83 -18.21
CA LYS A 454 -16.38 18.50 -16.89
C LYS A 454 -16.28 19.74 -16.01
N ASP A 455 -16.34 19.53 -14.71
CA ASP A 455 -16.17 20.55 -13.69
C ASP A 455 -15.02 20.18 -12.75
N PHE A 456 -14.32 21.20 -12.25
CA PHE A 456 -13.59 21.07 -11.00
C PHE A 456 -14.60 21.06 -9.85
N ILE A 457 -14.51 20.08 -8.97
CA ILE A 457 -15.37 19.98 -7.79
C ILE A 457 -14.54 19.93 -6.50
N SER A 458 -15.12 20.41 -5.40
CA SER A 458 -14.51 20.35 -4.09
C SER A 458 -14.43 18.91 -3.58
N HIS A 459 -13.49 18.64 -2.66
CA HIS A 459 -13.35 17.33 -2.01
C HIS A 459 -14.65 16.86 -1.34
N LYS A 460 -15.38 17.80 -0.74
CA LYS A 460 -16.66 17.54 -0.11
C LYS A 460 -17.70 17.06 -1.14
N LEU A 461 -17.87 17.81 -2.23
CA LEU A 461 -18.83 17.47 -3.27
C LEU A 461 -18.47 16.15 -3.97
N PHE A 462 -17.17 15.86 -4.12
CA PHE A 462 -16.68 14.59 -4.63
C PHE A 462 -17.20 13.40 -3.81
N TRP A 463 -17.04 13.41 -2.48
CA TRP A 463 -17.56 12.33 -1.62
C TRP A 463 -19.08 12.31 -1.55
N GLU A 464 -19.75 13.47 -1.50
CA GLU A 464 -21.22 13.55 -1.51
C GLU A 464 -21.81 12.86 -2.74
N ARG A 465 -21.20 13.05 -3.92
CA ARG A 465 -21.63 12.39 -5.17
C ARG A 465 -21.46 10.86 -5.14
N THR A 466 -20.54 10.33 -4.35
CA THR A 466 -20.35 8.88 -4.21
C THR A 466 -21.42 8.22 -3.33
N GLY A 467 -22.13 9.01 -2.51
CA GLY A 467 -23.05 8.49 -1.49
C GLY A 467 -22.35 7.80 -0.30
N PHE A 468 -21.02 7.83 -0.24
CA PHE A 468 -20.22 7.32 0.87
C PHE A 468 -19.69 8.47 1.75
N LYS A 469 -19.56 8.18 3.03
CA LYS A 469 -18.92 9.08 3.99
C LYS A 469 -17.43 9.22 3.68
N ASP A 470 -16.97 10.47 3.71
CA ASP A 470 -15.57 10.83 3.54
C ASP A 470 -14.69 10.15 4.61
N PRO A 471 -13.67 9.35 4.20
CA PRO A 471 -12.80 8.62 5.12
C PRO A 471 -11.71 9.47 5.77
N HIS A 472 -11.53 10.74 5.37
CA HIS A 472 -10.50 11.62 5.92
C HIS A 472 -10.92 12.22 7.26
N THR A 473 -9.94 12.63 8.06
CA THR A 473 -10.19 13.27 9.35
C THR A 473 -10.79 14.67 9.18
N CYS A 474 -11.53 15.16 10.18
CA CYS A 474 -12.10 16.51 10.13
C CYS A 474 -11.05 17.61 9.88
N GLN A 475 -9.81 17.42 10.35
CA GLN A 475 -8.72 18.37 10.14
C GLN A 475 -8.25 18.39 8.68
N GLU A 476 -8.11 17.22 8.06
CA GLU A 476 -7.76 17.08 6.64
C GLU A 476 -8.86 17.68 5.75
N GLN A 477 -10.12 17.35 6.04
CA GLN A 477 -11.28 17.90 5.32
C GLN A 477 -11.30 19.44 5.37
N GLN A 478 -10.99 20.05 6.52
CA GLN A 478 -10.90 21.51 6.63
C GLN A 478 -9.78 22.09 5.76
N GLU A 479 -8.62 21.45 5.68
CA GLU A 479 -7.55 21.92 4.79
C GLU A 479 -7.93 21.75 3.31
N PHE A 480 -8.65 20.69 2.94
CA PHE A 480 -9.13 20.47 1.56
C PHE A 480 -10.13 21.54 1.08
N THR A 481 -10.78 22.27 1.99
CA THR A 481 -11.65 23.39 1.62
C THR A 481 -10.91 24.65 1.22
N LYS A 482 -9.59 24.72 1.45
CA LYS A 482 -8.78 25.92 1.20
C LYS A 482 -8.11 25.87 -0.17
N CYS A 483 -7.82 27.05 -0.70
CA CYS A 483 -7.16 27.23 -1.98
C CYS A 483 -5.77 26.57 -2.01
N ASP A 484 -5.50 25.89 -3.13
CA ASP A 484 -4.27 25.14 -3.44
C ASP A 484 -3.14 26.04 -4.00
N HIS A 485 -3.41 27.32 -4.19
CA HIS A 485 -2.43 28.28 -4.70
C HIS A 485 -1.30 28.52 -3.68
N GLN A 486 -0.05 28.29 -4.10
CA GLN A 486 1.14 28.32 -3.24
C GLN A 486 1.87 29.66 -3.33
N CYS A 487 2.38 30.14 -2.19
CA CYS A 487 3.21 31.34 -2.12
C CYS A 487 4.55 31.12 -2.86
N PRO A 488 4.96 32.03 -3.75
CA PRO A 488 6.20 31.88 -4.54
C PRO A 488 7.50 32.11 -3.74
N ASP A 489 7.43 32.46 -2.44
CA ASP A 489 8.64 32.74 -1.65
C ASP A 489 9.49 31.48 -1.43
N LYS A 490 10.75 31.55 -1.88
CA LYS A 490 11.77 30.53 -1.64
C LYS A 490 12.20 30.42 -0.17
N LYS A 491 11.80 31.33 0.72
CA LYS A 491 11.97 31.19 2.18
C LYS A 491 11.18 30.01 2.74
N HIS A 492 10.13 29.55 2.08
CA HIS A 492 9.27 28.44 2.51
C HIS A 492 9.88 27.04 2.26
N LYS A 493 11.22 26.87 2.34
CA LYS A 493 11.92 25.61 1.97
C LYS A 493 11.50 24.37 2.77
N SER A 494 10.99 24.54 3.99
CA SER A 494 10.58 23.44 4.87
C SER A 494 9.07 23.28 5.01
N ARG A 495 8.29 24.33 4.76
CA ARG A 495 6.82 24.31 4.83
C ARG A 495 6.25 25.36 3.89
N SER A 496 5.64 24.90 2.80
CA SER A 496 4.94 25.73 1.83
C SER A 496 3.85 26.56 2.51
N SER A 497 3.78 27.85 2.18
CA SER A 497 2.65 28.72 2.55
C SER A 497 1.65 28.73 1.40
N PHE A 498 0.35 28.66 1.70
CA PHE A 498 -0.73 28.58 0.73
C PHE A 498 -1.74 29.70 0.95
N CYS A 499 -2.59 29.93 -0.04
CA CYS A 499 -3.68 30.90 0.03
C CYS A 499 -4.69 30.51 1.14
N GLU A 500 -5.03 31.42 2.06
CA GLU A 500 -5.94 31.10 3.18
C GLU A 500 -7.44 31.26 2.84
N LEU A 501 -7.77 31.52 1.58
CA LEU A 501 -9.15 31.62 1.10
C LEU A 501 -9.72 30.24 0.77
N GLN A 502 -11.04 30.16 0.58
CA GLN A 502 -11.75 28.96 0.14
C GLN A 502 -11.27 28.50 -1.24
N LEU A 503 -11.35 27.19 -1.54
CA LEU A 503 -10.81 26.58 -2.76
C LEU A 503 -11.22 27.32 -4.03
N PHE A 504 -12.53 27.56 -4.19
CA PHE A 504 -13.08 28.38 -5.27
C PHE A 504 -13.45 29.77 -4.72
N HIS A 505 -12.52 30.72 -4.81
CA HIS A 505 -12.73 32.09 -4.37
C HIS A 505 -12.56 33.09 -5.52
N ALA A 506 -13.25 34.23 -5.44
CA ALA A 506 -12.98 35.36 -6.32
C ALA A 506 -11.68 36.07 -5.89
N PRO A 507 -10.92 36.67 -6.82
CA PRO A 507 -9.75 37.49 -6.50
C PRO A 507 -10.11 38.62 -5.51
N ILE A 508 -9.31 38.79 -4.47
CA ILE A 508 -9.48 39.90 -3.51
C ILE A 508 -8.42 40.97 -3.74
N SER A 509 -8.66 42.20 -3.26
CA SER A 509 -7.72 43.32 -3.44
C SER A 509 -6.96 43.71 -2.16
N LYS A 510 -7.41 43.25 -0.99
CA LYS A 510 -6.82 43.60 0.32
C LYS A 510 -6.89 42.41 1.28
N PRO A 511 -5.91 42.24 2.18
CA PRO A 511 -5.92 41.15 3.16
C PRO A 511 -7.11 41.29 4.12
N PRO A 512 -7.81 40.21 4.48
CA PRO A 512 -9.00 40.28 5.35
C PRO A 512 -8.73 40.81 6.76
N ASN A 513 -7.51 40.62 7.30
CA ASN A 513 -7.16 40.92 8.69
C ASN A 513 -6.04 41.99 8.82
N ASP A 514 -5.81 42.81 7.79
CA ASP A 514 -4.72 43.81 7.72
C ASP A 514 -3.30 43.27 8.02
N TYR A 515 -3.14 41.95 7.95
CA TYR A 515 -1.90 41.21 8.15
C TYR A 515 -1.72 40.23 6.98
N GLY A 516 -0.49 40.01 6.53
CA GLY A 516 -0.18 39.24 5.32
C GLY A 516 -0.19 40.08 4.03
N TYR A 517 -0.19 39.44 2.86
CA TYR A 517 -0.28 40.13 1.57
C TYR A 517 -1.22 39.42 0.60
N VAL A 518 -1.64 40.16 -0.45
CA VAL A 518 -2.44 39.64 -1.56
C VAL A 518 -1.60 39.70 -2.83
N SER A 519 -1.54 38.60 -3.58
CA SER A 519 -0.85 38.52 -4.88
C SER A 519 -1.61 39.29 -5.97
N SER A 520 -0.94 39.55 -7.09
CA SER A 520 -1.53 40.31 -8.22
C SER A 520 -2.76 39.63 -8.85
N ASP A 521 -2.86 38.31 -8.75
CA ASP A 521 -4.00 37.49 -9.16
C ASP A 521 -5.05 37.30 -8.05
N GLY A 522 -4.85 37.91 -6.88
CA GLY A 522 -5.86 38.03 -5.82
C GLY A 522 -5.92 36.91 -4.80
N HIS A 523 -4.83 36.14 -4.63
CA HIS A 523 -4.68 35.13 -3.56
C HIS A 523 -4.07 35.74 -2.30
N TYR A 524 -4.58 35.35 -1.13
CA TYR A 524 -4.18 35.91 0.17
C TYR A 524 -3.26 34.97 0.95
N PHE A 525 -2.09 35.48 1.35
CA PHE A 525 -1.09 34.72 2.09
C PHE A 525 -0.84 35.33 3.47
N ASN A 526 -0.79 34.47 4.49
CA ASN A 526 -0.46 34.84 5.86
C ASN A 526 1.06 34.84 6.13
N CYS A 527 1.84 35.38 5.20
CA CYS A 527 3.28 35.56 5.32
C CYS A 527 3.70 36.94 4.81
N GLU A 528 4.97 37.31 5.02
CA GLU A 528 5.51 38.54 4.42
C GLU A 528 5.57 38.41 2.90
N LYS A 529 5.33 39.52 2.19
CA LYS A 529 5.40 39.55 0.72
C LYS A 529 6.82 39.16 0.26
N PRO A 530 7.00 38.08 -0.53
CA PRO A 530 8.29 37.73 -1.08
C PRO A 530 8.88 38.86 -1.91
N ASN A 531 10.15 39.18 -1.64
CA ASN A 531 11.09 39.94 -2.46
C ASN A 531 10.47 41.02 -3.37
N THR A 532 10.36 42.24 -2.83
CA THR A 532 10.02 43.41 -3.64
C THR A 532 11.11 43.66 -4.69
N PRO A 533 10.79 43.69 -5.99
CA PRO A 533 11.75 44.04 -7.03
C PRO A 533 12.30 45.46 -6.80
N PHE A 534 13.54 45.70 -7.19
CA PHE A 534 14.21 46.99 -6.98
C PHE A 534 14.39 47.75 -8.29
N HIS A 535 14.32 49.08 -8.19
CA HIS A 535 14.98 49.97 -9.13
C HIS A 535 16.31 50.40 -8.49
N ILE A 536 17.41 49.83 -8.96
CA ILE A 536 18.75 50.05 -8.40
C ILE A 536 19.47 51.11 -9.23
N ILE A 537 19.83 52.21 -8.59
CA ILE A 537 20.53 53.34 -9.22
C ILE A 537 21.95 53.39 -8.68
N PHE A 538 22.93 52.99 -9.50
CA PHE A 538 24.33 53.18 -9.18
C PHE A 538 24.75 54.60 -9.51
N VAL A 539 25.40 55.26 -8.55
CA VAL A 539 25.93 56.61 -8.70
C VAL A 539 27.43 56.54 -8.45
N LEU A 540 28.21 56.47 -9.52
CA LEU A 540 29.65 56.21 -9.48
C LEU A 540 30.44 57.50 -9.71
N ASP A 541 31.34 57.76 -8.79
CA ASP A 541 32.37 58.77 -8.94
C ASP A 541 33.37 58.33 -10.01
N TYR A 542 33.57 59.14 -11.03
CA TYR A 542 34.66 58.97 -11.99
C TYR A 542 35.51 60.24 -12.10
N SER A 543 35.62 61.02 -11.02
CA SER A 543 36.49 62.20 -10.98
C SER A 543 37.97 61.84 -11.04
N SER A 544 38.86 62.83 -11.21
CA SER A 544 40.30 62.58 -11.35
C SER A 544 40.93 61.79 -10.19
N SER A 545 40.38 61.87 -8.97
CA SER A 545 40.86 61.11 -7.80
C SER A 545 40.76 59.58 -8.00
N MET A 546 39.81 59.15 -8.83
CA MET A 546 39.54 57.75 -9.16
C MET A 546 40.54 57.14 -10.15
N THR A 547 41.50 57.92 -10.64
CA THR A 547 42.63 57.43 -11.45
C THR A 547 43.78 56.86 -10.62
N LYS A 548 43.76 57.06 -9.29
CA LYS A 548 44.79 56.54 -8.37
C LYS A 548 44.89 55.01 -8.46
N GLN A 549 46.11 54.49 -8.31
CA GLN A 549 46.43 53.06 -8.50
C GLN A 549 46.57 52.27 -7.19
N ASP A 550 46.19 52.85 -6.06
CA ASP A 550 46.25 52.23 -4.73
C ASP A 550 45.18 51.15 -4.52
N ILE A 551 44.09 51.19 -5.29
CA ILE A 551 43.09 50.14 -5.36
C ILE A 551 42.94 49.74 -6.84
N LYS A 552 42.99 48.43 -7.12
CA LYS A 552 42.98 47.87 -8.49
C LYS A 552 41.97 46.73 -8.59
N PRO A 553 41.49 46.41 -9.80
CA PRO A 553 40.72 45.19 -10.03
C PRO A 553 41.46 43.94 -9.54
N ILE A 554 40.72 42.93 -9.07
CA ILE A 554 41.26 41.65 -8.58
C ILE A 554 41.46 40.69 -9.76
N GLN A 555 42.62 40.02 -9.81
CA GLN A 555 43.11 39.24 -10.95
C GLN A 555 42.26 38.01 -11.32
N ASP A 556 41.63 37.35 -10.35
CA ASP A 556 40.96 36.06 -10.55
C ASP A 556 39.53 36.15 -11.12
N PHE A 557 39.10 37.34 -11.59
CA PHE A 557 37.73 37.54 -12.07
C PHE A 557 37.62 37.57 -13.62
N PRO A 558 36.51 37.07 -14.21
CA PRO A 558 36.36 36.94 -15.66
C PRO A 558 36.57 38.23 -16.47
N ILE A 559 36.26 39.39 -15.90
CA ILE A 559 36.36 40.70 -16.56
C ILE A 559 37.69 41.42 -16.32
N TYR A 560 38.62 40.80 -15.58
CA TYR A 560 39.89 41.42 -15.18
C TYR A 560 40.73 41.88 -16.38
N ASN A 561 40.85 41.02 -17.40
CA ASN A 561 41.62 41.34 -18.61
C ASN A 561 41.00 42.48 -19.43
N ASP A 562 39.68 42.65 -19.37
CA ASP A 562 39.01 43.73 -20.09
C ASP A 562 39.12 45.06 -19.34
N LEU A 563 39.04 45.03 -18.01
CA LEU A 563 39.25 46.20 -17.17
C LEU A 563 40.69 46.72 -17.24
N THR A 564 41.68 45.84 -17.09
CA THR A 564 43.10 46.25 -16.96
C THR A 564 43.71 46.87 -18.22
N LYS A 565 43.06 46.74 -19.39
CA LYS A 565 43.47 47.40 -20.64
C LYS A 565 43.49 48.93 -20.52
N LYS A 566 42.55 49.51 -19.76
CA LYS A 566 42.40 50.98 -19.62
C LYS A 566 42.13 51.45 -18.20
N HIS A 567 41.61 50.57 -17.34
CA HIS A 567 41.08 50.89 -16.00
C HIS A 567 41.81 50.08 -14.92
N ASN A 568 43.14 50.11 -14.89
CA ASN A 568 43.94 49.46 -13.85
C ASN A 568 44.17 50.38 -12.63
N ASN A 569 43.07 50.88 -12.05
CA ASN A 569 42.99 51.94 -11.04
C ASN A 569 41.69 51.83 -10.22
N ARG A 570 41.42 52.79 -9.31
CA ARG A 570 40.24 52.80 -8.43
C ARG A 570 38.92 52.65 -9.21
N ILE A 571 38.74 53.40 -10.31
CA ILE A 571 37.50 53.30 -11.12
C ILE A 571 37.30 51.90 -11.71
N GLY A 572 38.37 51.23 -12.13
CA GLY A 572 38.28 49.84 -12.58
C GLY A 572 37.87 48.87 -11.48
N ALA A 573 38.31 49.09 -10.23
CA ALA A 573 37.87 48.31 -9.09
C ALA A 573 36.37 48.51 -8.80
N VAL A 574 35.85 49.73 -8.96
CA VAL A 574 34.42 50.03 -8.84
C VAL A 574 33.62 49.36 -9.94
N TYR A 575 34.05 49.44 -11.20
CA TYR A 575 33.40 48.73 -12.31
C TYR A 575 33.37 47.22 -12.10
N GLN A 576 34.46 46.66 -11.54
CA GLN A 576 34.48 45.25 -11.14
C GLN A 576 33.44 44.95 -10.07
N ALA A 577 33.33 45.77 -9.01
CA ALA A 577 32.37 45.57 -7.94
C ALA A 577 30.92 45.66 -8.42
N VAL A 578 30.60 46.65 -9.26
CA VAL A 578 29.25 46.81 -9.85
C VAL A 578 28.91 45.59 -10.70
N TYR A 579 29.82 45.16 -11.59
CA TYR A 579 29.59 43.98 -12.42
C TYR A 579 29.35 42.72 -11.58
N LEU A 580 30.13 42.51 -10.52
CA LEU A 580 29.98 41.34 -9.65
C LEU A 580 28.66 41.36 -8.87
N PHE A 581 28.28 42.52 -8.33
CA PHE A 581 27.00 42.70 -7.67
C PHE A 581 25.84 42.39 -8.64
N MET A 582 25.93 42.88 -9.88
CA MET A 582 24.91 42.64 -10.91
C MET A 582 24.86 41.19 -11.38
N ASN A 583 26.02 40.54 -11.54
CA ASN A 583 26.09 39.11 -11.86
C ASN A 583 25.49 38.24 -10.75
N ALA A 584 25.71 38.58 -9.48
CA ALA A 584 25.09 37.89 -8.35
C ALA A 584 23.56 38.03 -8.36
N ARG A 585 23.06 39.24 -8.68
CA ARG A 585 21.61 39.49 -8.77
C ARG A 585 20.94 38.88 -10.01
N ARG A 586 21.64 38.79 -11.15
CA ARG A 586 21.12 38.11 -12.34
C ARG A 586 20.79 36.63 -12.09
N ASN A 587 21.56 35.97 -11.24
CA ASN A 587 21.31 34.57 -10.86
C ASN A 587 20.13 34.42 -9.86
N SER A 588 19.54 35.52 -9.41
CA SER A 588 18.30 35.52 -8.64
C SER A 588 17.09 35.64 -9.58
N THR A 589 15.93 35.12 -9.19
CA THR A 589 14.68 35.15 -9.98
C THR A 589 14.00 36.53 -9.99
N MET A 590 14.77 37.62 -9.85
CA MET A 590 14.28 38.98 -9.64
C MET A 590 14.20 39.78 -10.95
N THR A 591 13.19 40.64 -11.07
CA THR A 591 13.01 41.57 -12.19
C THR A 591 13.48 42.98 -11.81
N ASP A 592 14.74 43.10 -11.38
CA ASP A 592 15.32 44.40 -11.02
C ASP A 592 15.60 45.23 -12.28
N ASN A 593 15.30 46.53 -12.23
CA ASN A 593 15.76 47.49 -13.26
C ASN A 593 16.93 48.29 -12.72
N ILE A 594 17.88 48.60 -13.60
CA ILE A 594 19.13 49.26 -13.23
C ILE A 594 19.29 50.54 -14.01
N SER A 595 19.73 51.57 -13.30
CA SER A 595 20.24 52.80 -13.87
C SER A 595 21.66 53.05 -13.35
N LEU A 596 22.54 53.54 -14.23
CA LEU A 596 23.92 53.85 -13.92
C LEU A 596 24.16 55.33 -14.20
N ILE A 597 24.61 56.06 -13.18
CA ILE A 597 25.04 57.45 -13.26
C ILE A 597 26.55 57.47 -13.04
N LEU A 598 27.29 58.06 -13.98
CA LEU A 598 28.68 58.44 -13.78
C LEU A 598 28.71 59.94 -13.50
N PHE A 599 29.40 60.36 -12.44
CA PHE A 599 29.49 61.76 -12.07
C PHE A 599 30.92 62.24 -11.81
N ASN A 600 31.18 63.46 -12.25
CA ASN A 600 32.32 64.29 -11.89
C ASN A 600 31.78 65.72 -11.66
N HIS A 601 32.17 66.70 -12.48
CA HIS A 601 31.59 68.04 -12.54
C HIS A 601 30.31 68.08 -13.41
N LYS A 602 30.03 66.98 -14.13
CA LYS A 602 28.83 66.70 -14.92
C LYS A 602 28.32 65.29 -14.61
N THR A 603 27.06 65.04 -14.94
CA THR A 603 26.43 63.72 -14.82
C THR A 603 26.17 63.13 -16.19
N ILE A 604 26.45 61.83 -16.33
CA ILE A 604 26.20 61.03 -17.52
C ILE A 604 25.39 59.82 -17.07
N VAL A 605 24.46 59.35 -17.91
CA VAL A 605 23.67 58.15 -17.64
C VAL A 605 23.92 57.12 -18.75
N PRO A 606 24.99 56.29 -18.67
CA PRO A 606 25.32 55.33 -19.72
C PRO A 606 24.35 54.16 -19.82
N PHE A 607 23.57 53.91 -18.77
CA PHE A 607 22.63 52.80 -18.68
C PHE A 607 21.39 53.30 -17.92
N GLU A 608 20.21 53.25 -18.54
CA GLU A 608 19.00 53.85 -17.97
C GLU A 608 17.86 52.82 -17.97
N TYR A 609 17.34 52.51 -16.78
CA TYR A 609 16.18 51.66 -16.54
C TYR A 609 16.12 50.35 -17.36
N GLN A 610 17.24 49.65 -17.46
CA GLN A 610 17.33 48.38 -18.22
C GLN A 610 17.37 47.16 -17.29
N ASP A 611 16.96 46.01 -17.80
CA ASP A 611 16.97 44.74 -17.07
C ASP A 611 18.36 44.05 -17.09
N LEU A 612 18.49 42.94 -16.37
CA LEU A 612 19.74 42.19 -16.21
C LEU A 612 20.02 41.15 -17.32
N THR A 613 19.30 41.18 -18.44
CA THR A 613 19.45 40.14 -19.48
C THR A 613 20.83 40.14 -20.14
N ASN A 614 21.43 41.31 -20.36
CA ASN A 614 22.74 41.44 -21.00
C ASN A 614 23.77 42.25 -20.20
N LEU A 615 24.44 41.59 -19.24
CA LEU A 615 25.51 42.19 -18.42
C LEU A 615 26.71 42.71 -19.23
N LYS A 616 26.93 42.22 -20.46
CA LYS A 616 28.02 42.70 -21.30
C LYS A 616 27.77 44.13 -21.77
N ASP A 617 26.52 44.52 -21.98
CA ASP A 617 26.18 45.89 -22.41
C ASP A 617 26.46 46.89 -21.28
N LEU A 618 26.15 46.52 -20.04
CA LEU A 618 26.51 47.28 -18.85
C LEU A 618 28.04 47.43 -18.70
N LEU A 619 28.79 46.34 -18.90
CA LEU A 619 30.26 46.40 -18.84
C LEU A 619 30.82 47.30 -19.95
N ASN A 620 30.35 47.13 -21.19
CA ASN A 620 30.80 47.90 -22.34
C ASN A 620 30.46 49.38 -22.21
N SER A 621 29.32 49.74 -21.59
CA SER A 621 28.95 51.13 -21.34
C SER A 621 29.87 51.77 -20.28
N MET A 622 30.24 51.03 -19.22
CA MET A 622 31.21 51.50 -18.21
C MET A 622 32.60 51.70 -18.81
N LEU A 623 33.10 50.74 -19.62
CA LEU A 623 34.46 50.75 -20.16
C LEU A 623 34.79 51.94 -21.07
N GLN A 624 33.78 52.67 -21.57
CA GLN A 624 33.94 53.83 -22.44
C GLN A 624 34.44 55.08 -21.71
N TYR A 625 34.29 55.16 -20.38
CA TYR A 625 34.54 56.37 -19.62
C TYR A 625 35.76 56.23 -18.72
N GLU A 626 36.75 57.09 -18.92
CA GLU A 626 37.94 57.19 -18.08
C GLU A 626 37.77 58.33 -17.05
N ALA A 627 38.33 58.11 -15.85
CA ALA A 627 38.15 59.03 -14.74
C ALA A 627 38.80 60.40 -14.99
N CYS A 628 38.04 61.49 -14.85
CA CYS A 628 38.48 62.85 -15.10
C CYS A 628 37.60 63.92 -14.42
N GLY A 629 38.14 65.13 -14.27
CA GLY A 629 37.38 66.31 -13.83
C GLY A 629 37.25 66.46 -12.31
N LEU A 630 36.64 67.58 -11.89
CA LEU A 630 36.33 67.89 -10.49
C LEU A 630 35.04 67.17 -10.05
N ILE A 631 34.70 67.24 -8.76
CA ILE A 631 33.60 66.49 -8.15
C ILE A 631 32.38 67.38 -7.84
N ASN A 632 31.16 66.89 -8.06
CA ASN A 632 29.92 67.57 -7.71
C ASN A 632 28.83 66.56 -7.32
N PHE A 633 28.61 66.39 -6.00
CA PHE A 633 27.59 65.47 -5.47
C PHE A 633 26.14 65.95 -5.67
N ASP A 634 25.91 67.27 -5.69
CA ASP A 634 24.58 67.85 -5.85
C ASP A 634 23.95 67.44 -7.18
N SER A 635 24.72 67.55 -8.27
CA SER A 635 24.28 67.18 -9.63
C SER A 635 23.95 65.68 -9.73
N ALA A 636 24.74 64.84 -9.06
CA ALA A 636 24.59 63.39 -9.08
C ALA A 636 23.28 62.93 -8.40
N ILE A 637 23.02 63.44 -7.20
CA ILE A 637 21.78 63.12 -6.45
C ILE A 637 20.56 63.72 -7.13
N GLN A 638 20.65 64.93 -7.66
CA GLN A 638 19.54 65.53 -8.41
C GLN A 638 19.18 64.69 -9.64
N LYS A 639 20.19 64.19 -10.37
CA LYS A 639 19.95 63.32 -11.54
C LYS A 639 19.33 61.98 -11.14
N ALA A 640 19.74 61.39 -10.01
CA ALA A 640 19.10 60.19 -9.47
C ALA A 640 17.62 60.44 -9.14
N GLY A 641 17.28 61.60 -8.57
CA GLY A 641 15.89 62.01 -8.32
C GLY A 641 15.06 62.07 -9.61
N VAL A 642 15.59 62.70 -10.65
CA VAL A 642 14.92 62.76 -11.96
C VAL A 642 14.69 61.36 -12.55
N LEU A 643 15.65 60.44 -12.42
CA LEU A 643 15.49 59.07 -12.91
C LEU A 643 14.41 58.30 -12.14
N ILE A 644 14.34 58.48 -10.81
CA ILE A 644 13.27 57.90 -10.00
C ILE A 644 11.91 58.47 -10.40
N GLU A 645 11.82 59.77 -10.63
CA GLU A 645 10.55 60.40 -11.04
C GLU A 645 10.11 59.95 -12.43
N THR A 646 11.05 59.84 -13.38
CA THR A 646 10.78 59.46 -14.77
C THR A 646 10.32 58.00 -14.86
N HIS A 647 10.94 57.11 -14.09
CA HIS A 647 10.70 55.66 -14.12
C HIS A 647 10.07 55.14 -12.82
N PHE A 648 9.18 55.92 -12.22
CA PHE A 648 8.54 55.54 -10.96
C PHE A 648 7.62 54.33 -11.17
N ASP A 649 7.92 53.23 -10.48
CA ASP A 649 7.12 52.01 -10.48
C ASP A 649 6.67 51.69 -9.05
N PRO A 650 5.36 51.74 -8.74
CA PRO A 650 4.84 51.47 -7.40
C PRO A 650 5.01 50.00 -6.96
N THR A 651 5.36 49.11 -7.88
CA THR A 651 5.66 47.70 -7.58
C THR A 651 7.11 47.48 -7.15
N LYS A 652 7.98 48.51 -7.29
CA LYS A 652 9.41 48.45 -7.00
C LYS A 652 9.84 49.40 -5.89
N VAL A 653 10.89 49.02 -5.18
CA VAL A 653 11.56 49.87 -4.20
C VAL A 653 12.77 50.54 -4.84
N ASN A 654 12.90 51.86 -4.67
CA ASN A 654 14.02 52.62 -5.20
C ASN A 654 15.23 52.53 -4.25
N VAL A 655 16.39 52.16 -4.79
CA VAL A 655 17.65 52.06 -4.04
C VAL A 655 18.74 52.82 -4.78
N ILE A 656 19.41 53.75 -4.10
CA ILE A 656 20.58 54.45 -4.62
C ILE A 656 21.83 53.86 -3.95
N ILE A 657 22.79 53.43 -4.76
CA ILE A 657 24.12 52.98 -4.31
C ILE A 657 25.14 54.01 -4.80
N PHE A 658 25.64 54.82 -3.87
CA PHE A 658 26.57 55.91 -4.12
C PHE A 658 28.00 55.47 -3.81
N LEU A 659 28.89 55.49 -4.80
CA LEU A 659 30.27 55.00 -4.72
C LEU A 659 31.23 56.15 -5.02
N SER A 660 32.02 56.58 -4.03
CA SER A 660 32.99 57.69 -4.16
C SER A 660 34.16 57.55 -3.18
N ASP A 661 35.28 58.23 -3.45
CA ASP A 661 36.45 58.30 -2.56
C ASP A 661 36.48 59.56 -1.65
N ARG A 662 35.34 60.25 -1.54
CA ARG A 662 35.00 61.33 -0.57
C ARG A 662 35.88 62.59 -0.60
N GLU A 663 35.80 63.36 -1.68
CA GLU A 663 36.39 64.71 -1.79
C GLU A 663 35.34 65.85 -1.94
N CYS A 664 34.10 65.69 -1.44
CA CYS A 664 33.05 66.72 -1.54
C CYS A 664 32.07 66.74 -0.35
N GLY A 665 31.40 67.88 -0.14
CA GLY A 665 30.36 68.04 0.90
C GLY A 665 29.07 67.29 0.59
N THR A 666 28.39 66.81 1.63
CA THR A 666 27.13 66.05 1.51
C THR A 666 26.01 66.94 0.92
N PRO A 667 25.30 66.48 -0.14
CA PRO A 667 24.22 67.24 -0.79
C PRO A 667 22.90 67.14 0.00
N THR A 668 22.90 67.68 1.23
CA THR A 668 21.82 67.49 2.22
C THR A 668 20.45 67.96 1.73
N ASN A 669 20.39 69.07 0.99
CA ASN A 669 19.12 69.64 0.52
C ASN A 669 18.45 68.73 -0.52
N GLN A 670 19.24 68.20 -1.46
CA GLN A 670 18.80 67.32 -2.54
C GLN A 670 18.40 65.96 -1.99
N LEU A 671 19.15 65.42 -1.01
CA LEU A 671 18.80 64.20 -0.29
C LEU A 671 17.48 64.33 0.49
N ASN A 672 17.27 65.45 1.18
CA ASN A 672 16.00 65.69 1.86
C ASN A 672 14.83 65.81 0.88
N ALA A 673 15.04 66.47 -0.27
CA ALA A 673 14.02 66.61 -1.30
C ALA A 673 13.63 65.26 -1.91
N ILE A 674 14.60 64.46 -2.36
CA ILE A 674 14.33 63.16 -2.99
C ILE A 674 13.69 62.16 -2.01
N CYS A 675 14.12 62.15 -0.74
CA CYS A 675 13.50 61.30 0.29
C CYS A 675 12.06 61.73 0.58
N LYS A 676 11.79 63.04 0.69
CA LYS A 676 10.44 63.56 0.90
C LYS A 676 9.50 63.20 -0.25
N GLN A 677 9.93 63.39 -1.49
CA GLN A 677 9.15 63.07 -2.69
C GLN A 677 8.81 61.56 -2.78
N ASN A 678 9.77 60.69 -2.46
CA ASN A 678 9.54 59.24 -2.45
C ASN A 678 8.55 58.84 -1.35
N LYS A 679 8.68 59.43 -0.14
CA LYS A 679 7.75 59.24 0.97
C LYS A 679 6.32 59.67 0.63
N GLU A 680 6.14 60.80 -0.05
CA GLU A 680 4.83 61.28 -0.52
C GLU A 680 4.18 60.33 -1.53
N LYS A 681 4.99 59.60 -2.33
CA LYS A 681 4.52 58.57 -3.26
C LYS A 681 4.33 57.19 -2.64
N GLY A 682 4.52 57.04 -1.32
CA GLY A 682 4.31 55.80 -0.60
C GLY A 682 5.38 54.72 -0.83
N SER A 683 6.55 55.07 -1.39
CA SER A 683 7.68 54.15 -1.58
C SER A 683 8.92 54.72 -0.89
N PRO A 684 9.46 54.10 0.17
CA PRO A 684 10.66 54.61 0.84
C PRO A 684 11.89 54.49 -0.09
N LEU A 685 12.75 55.53 -0.06
CA LEU A 685 14.03 55.55 -0.76
C LEU A 685 15.14 55.04 0.15
N TYR A 686 15.92 54.07 -0.30
CA TYR A 686 17.11 53.59 0.41
C TYR A 686 18.37 54.15 -0.23
N LEU A 687 19.25 54.75 0.59
CA LEU A 687 20.55 55.26 0.15
C LEU A 687 21.67 54.49 0.83
N TYR A 688 22.50 53.84 0.03
CA TYR A 688 23.74 53.22 0.48
C TYR A 688 24.91 54.03 -0.04
N THR A 689 25.76 54.51 0.87
CA THR A 689 27.00 55.19 0.49
C THR A 689 28.20 54.30 0.79
N CYS A 690 29.12 54.20 -0.15
CA CYS A 690 30.33 53.41 -0.03
C CYS A 690 31.54 54.32 -0.29
N ASP A 691 32.36 54.46 0.75
CA ASP A 691 33.68 55.07 0.66
C ASP A 691 34.64 54.02 0.10
N ILE A 692 35.21 54.30 -1.07
CA ILE A 692 36.08 53.34 -1.76
C ILE A 692 37.42 53.17 -1.01
N VAL A 693 37.82 54.16 -0.19
CA VAL A 693 39.10 54.19 0.54
C VAL A 693 38.95 53.67 1.98
N LYS A 694 37.76 53.75 2.59
CA LYS A 694 37.46 53.20 3.93
C LYS A 694 36.44 52.07 3.85
N ARG A 695 36.79 50.88 4.35
CA ARG A 695 35.83 49.76 4.47
C ARG A 695 34.62 50.16 5.33
N LEU A 696 33.46 50.28 4.65
CA LEU A 696 32.06 50.28 5.10
C LEU A 696 31.75 50.90 6.49
N GLU A 697 31.23 52.12 6.47
CA GLU A 697 30.30 52.61 7.50
C GLU A 697 28.91 52.72 6.87
N THR A 698 27.98 51.88 7.29
CA THR A 698 26.56 51.97 6.92
C THR A 698 25.94 53.15 7.67
N ILE A 699 25.41 54.15 6.96
CA ILE A 699 24.55 55.17 7.54
C ILE A 699 23.12 54.82 7.08
N GLU A 700 22.31 54.27 7.98
CA GLU A 700 20.85 54.25 7.82
C GLU A 700 20.34 55.66 8.14
N ILE A 701 19.55 56.24 7.22
CA ILE A 701 18.75 57.47 7.46
C ILE A 701 17.28 57.10 7.41
#